data_AF-A0A9E5R798-F1
#
_entry.id   AF-A0A9E5R798-F1
#
_cell.length_a   1.000
_cell.length_b   1.000
_cell.length_c   1.000
_cell.angle_alpha   90.00
_cell.angle_beta   90.00
_cell.angle_gamma   90.00
#
_symmetry.space_group_name_H-M   'P 1'
#
loop_
_entity.id
_entity.type
_entity.pdbx_description
1 polymer ?
#
loop_
_entity_poly.entity_id
_entity_poly.type
_entity_poly.pdbx_seq_one_letter_code
_entity_poly.pdbx_strand_id
1 'polypeptide(L)'
;MAGTKLDSRQSVNRSALGMIGSAANEAVSLILSKIDAELAKLFEDRNILLSGGGTLTNTSGTSLAFTSNLILSINSNIAGAAPYTVSIGSSPWSFSADGRMAYVTITSRSAGTFTLTTDASSLPTVTSANQEVFLIAKRVGTTIFFRNGFAVASGRAVTLSTADVYGSVGTTANSLVRTSGTDGKTIQAGTNITIDNSSNMGGVGSLAIGTAATATSVKLQVDATDSGFLPPRMTTTQRDAIATPATGLLIYNTTASALEYYSGTAWLKVSDIYGSLGGTDNVLVRSDGTGGKTIQGTTITIDDSMNVGNVGSMAIGAAATATSVKLQVDSTDSGFLPPRMTQAQRDAIATPATGLVVYNTTNNSVDFYNGTTWLNVSQLKDSSYELSNVTIAPSVGSNALTVALKTKANANPSASDPVLVGFRDSTATSGLYLLRSITSSLSLTVSSGSTLGHASNYSAYIYVYLVDTGSGVVLGVSSKLHDEGTLQSTVAEGGSGAADLSGAIYTAAAQSNKAIRLVARLKSVQTTAGIWAAVPTEASVREFEKERYFDPSNLVINGGFDFWQRNTSFAITTTYAYTADRWKAALSSGTGYTVSQSVRTNVTTMQSLTSLRYQRDNGSSSTANAQIQTVFESRDSLKWRGLPLTISFSILKGTGWTPTAIDARIYSGTGTDQSDGPNFTGSTIVGSTSIAAGSISSTDFTRFSFTTSVLPSNINQIALFFVVAGVGTAGTNDWYEITDVQMNIGTIAIPWRPYGQTNQIELAACQRYFEKSYNLTTNPGTVTGVGNEAIVQVISGGPRSVKTAFKVSKRTTPTVTSYSPTTGTSGQLRNVTDTADQAAGFTDIGESGFTNATNAGVGKEMRWQWTASAEL
;
A
#
# COMPACT_ATOMS: atom_id res chain seq x y z
N MET A 1 60.93 102.29 69.26
CA MET A 1 59.48 102.55 69.05
C MET A 1 59.28 102.62 67.56
N ALA A 2 58.61 101.60 67.01
CA ALA A 2 57.23 101.72 66.54
C ALA A 2 57.20 102.66 65.33
N GLY A 3 57.24 102.13 64.12
CA GLY A 3 56.04 101.59 63.47
C GLY A 3 55.45 102.74 62.66
N THR A 4 55.22 102.66 61.37
CA THR A 4 54.56 101.57 60.65
C THR A 4 54.87 101.75 59.17
N LYS A 5 55.46 100.75 58.55
CA LYS A 5 54.79 99.71 57.75
C LYS A 5 55.03 99.99 56.27
N LEU A 6 56.15 99.40 55.84
CA LEU A 6 56.54 99.18 54.47
C LEU A 6 55.36 98.71 53.62
N ASP A 7 55.10 99.52 52.61
CA ASP A 7 54.54 99.25 51.30
C ASP A 7 53.91 97.85 51.07
N SER A 8 52.61 97.85 50.79
CA SER A 8 51.82 96.70 50.33
C SER A 8 52.26 96.12 48.99
N ARG A 9 53.36 96.58 48.37
CA ARG A 9 53.76 96.21 47.00
C ARG A 9 54.67 94.99 46.82
N GLN A 10 55.01 94.20 47.86
CA GLN A 10 55.64 92.88 47.66
C GLN A 10 55.08 91.79 48.57
N SER A 11 53.76 91.58 48.50
CA SER A 11 53.17 90.27 48.74
C SER A 11 53.29 89.45 47.46
N VAL A 12 54.51 89.01 47.12
CA VAL A 12 54.67 87.97 46.10
C VAL A 12 55.23 86.74 46.78
N ASN A 13 54.31 85.80 47.01
CA ASN A 13 54.56 84.38 47.13
C ASN A 13 55.58 83.97 48.20
N ARG A 14 55.05 83.46 49.32
CA ARG A 14 55.69 82.33 50.02
C ARG A 14 55.79 81.14 49.04
N SER A 15 56.73 81.17 48.10
CA SER A 15 57.16 79.95 47.42
C SER A 15 58.27 79.33 48.27
N ALA A 16 57.91 78.75 49.41
CA ALA A 16 58.84 77.87 50.10
C ALA A 16 58.94 76.59 49.27
N LEU A 17 59.96 76.54 48.42
CA LEU A 17 60.41 75.36 47.67
C LEU A 17 60.36 74.12 48.60
N GLY A 18 59.66 73.08 48.16
CA GLY A 18 59.55 71.82 48.89
C GLY A 18 60.87 71.07 48.87
N MET A 19 61.38 70.74 50.05
CA MET A 19 62.50 69.81 50.21
C MET A 19 62.00 68.36 50.20
N ILE A 20 62.70 67.48 49.51
CA ILE A 20 62.44 66.04 49.46
C ILE A 20 63.42 65.35 50.42
N GLY A 21 62.91 64.70 51.47
CA GLY A 21 63.71 64.01 52.49
C GLY A 21 63.12 64.11 53.90
N SER A 22 63.81 63.58 54.91
CA SER A 22 63.32 63.50 56.31
C SER A 22 63.44 64.81 57.10
N ALA A 23 63.21 65.96 56.45
CA ALA A 23 63.21 67.25 57.14
C ALA A 23 61.92 67.44 57.94
N ALA A 24 62.01 68.04 59.12
CA ALA A 24 60.83 68.51 59.83
C ALA A 24 60.50 69.94 59.34
N ASN A 25 59.28 70.14 58.84
CA ASN A 25 58.73 71.46 58.57
C ASN A 25 58.18 72.02 59.89
N GLU A 26 58.93 72.90 60.54
CA GLU A 26 58.45 73.61 61.73
C GLU A 26 57.94 75.00 61.36
N ALA A 27 56.89 75.47 62.03
CA ALA A 27 56.42 76.83 61.82
C ALA A 27 57.53 77.83 62.18
N VAL A 28 57.70 78.89 61.37
CA VAL A 28 58.74 79.92 61.57
C VAL A 28 58.68 80.51 62.98
N SER A 29 57.49 80.68 63.54
CA SER A 29 57.28 81.13 64.93
C SER A 29 57.88 80.18 65.97
N LEU A 30 57.84 78.87 65.73
CA LEU A 30 58.41 77.85 66.61
C LEU A 30 59.95 77.83 66.51
N ILE A 31 60.50 78.04 65.32
CA ILE A 31 61.95 78.12 65.11
C ILE A 31 62.54 79.37 65.79
N LEU A 32 61.85 80.51 65.68
CA LEU A 32 62.26 81.76 66.35
C LEU A 32 62.28 81.62 67.88
N SER A 33 61.43 80.75 68.45
CA SER A 33 61.45 80.44 69.88
C SER A 33 62.61 79.53 70.31
N LYS A 34 63.24 78.82 69.36
CA LYS A 34 64.35 77.87 69.60
C LYS A 34 65.73 78.48 69.36
N ILE A 35 65.80 79.73 68.88
CA ILE A 35 67.03 80.48 68.60
C ILE A 35 67.13 81.68 69.56
N ASP A 36 68.34 82.13 69.91
CA ASP A 36 68.56 83.26 70.83
C ASP A 36 67.83 84.54 70.36
N ALA A 37 67.19 85.25 71.31
CA ALA A 37 66.28 86.36 71.01
C ALA A 37 66.93 87.54 70.25
N GLU A 38 68.23 87.75 70.43
CA GLU A 38 68.98 88.80 69.72
C GLU A 38 69.31 88.39 68.27
N LEU A 39 69.47 87.09 68.01
CA LEU A 39 69.71 86.52 66.69
C LEU A 39 68.42 86.29 65.92
N ALA A 40 67.29 86.03 66.60
CA ALA A 40 65.97 85.92 65.99
C ALA A 40 65.59 87.17 65.18
N LYS A 41 66.09 88.36 65.58
CA LYS A 41 65.91 89.62 64.86
C LYS A 41 66.59 89.63 63.48
N LEU A 42 67.62 88.80 63.27
CA LEU A 42 68.34 88.65 61.99
C LEU A 42 67.70 87.59 61.07
N PHE A 43 66.59 86.98 61.49
CA PHE A 43 65.83 85.97 60.74
C PHE A 43 64.48 86.46 60.18
N GLU A 44 64.10 87.73 60.41
CA GLU A 44 62.72 88.21 60.18
C GLU A 44 62.39 88.69 58.75
N ASP A 45 63.36 88.79 57.83
CA ASP A 45 63.04 89.27 56.48
C ASP A 45 62.48 88.16 55.57
N ARG A 46 61.25 88.39 55.07
CA ARG A 46 60.43 87.44 54.30
C ARG A 46 60.63 87.52 52.78
N ASN A 47 61.50 88.39 52.29
CA ASN A 47 61.67 88.67 50.85
C ASN A 47 62.94 88.05 50.24
N ILE A 48 63.39 86.91 50.77
CA ILE A 48 64.59 86.22 50.28
C ILE A 48 64.33 84.71 50.20
N LEU A 49 64.60 84.10 49.04
CA LEU A 49 64.41 82.68 48.76
C LEU A 49 65.75 81.92 48.79
N LEU A 50 65.74 80.68 49.29
CA LEU A 50 66.86 79.74 49.20
C LEU A 50 66.57 78.71 48.11
N SER A 51 67.48 78.56 47.15
CA SER A 51 67.39 77.59 46.05
C SER A 51 68.76 76.98 45.75
N GLY A 52 68.85 76.01 44.84
CA GLY A 52 70.11 75.30 44.58
C GLY A 52 70.47 74.35 45.73
N GLY A 53 71.75 74.18 46.05
CA GLY A 53 72.23 73.40 47.20
C GLY A 53 72.20 71.87 47.03
N GLY A 54 71.33 71.35 46.16
CA GLY A 54 71.21 69.91 45.91
C GLY A 54 70.80 69.17 47.17
N THR A 55 71.53 68.12 47.55
CA THR A 55 71.34 67.40 48.82
C THR A 55 72.15 68.06 49.92
N LEU A 56 71.45 68.52 50.95
CA LEU A 56 71.99 69.06 52.18
C LEU A 56 72.19 67.92 53.16
N THR A 57 73.41 67.74 53.65
CA THR A 57 73.72 66.70 54.64
C THR A 57 74.24 67.33 55.91
N ASN A 58 73.55 67.07 57.01
CA ASN A 58 74.03 67.38 58.36
C ASN A 58 74.65 66.11 58.94
N THR A 59 75.96 65.94 58.86
CA THR A 59 76.61 64.66 59.21
C THR A 59 76.74 64.45 60.73
N SER A 60 77.00 65.52 61.49
CA SER A 60 77.34 65.43 62.93
C SER A 60 76.79 66.58 63.79
N GLY A 61 75.94 67.44 63.22
CA GLY A 61 75.48 68.67 63.85
C GLY A 61 76.50 69.81 63.82
N THR A 62 77.75 69.59 63.42
CA THR A 62 78.83 70.58 63.51
C THR A 62 79.22 71.22 62.17
N SER A 63 78.82 70.62 61.06
CA SER A 63 79.04 71.14 59.72
C SER A 63 77.85 70.81 58.82
N LEU A 64 77.68 71.62 57.77
CA LEU A 64 76.65 71.44 56.76
C LEU A 64 77.30 71.35 55.38
N ALA A 65 77.04 70.25 54.67
CA ALA A 65 77.54 70.04 53.32
C ALA A 65 76.43 70.15 52.28
N PHE A 66 76.80 70.62 51.08
CA PHE A 66 75.91 70.77 49.92
C PHE A 66 76.50 70.02 48.73
N THR A 67 75.66 69.35 47.93
CA THR A 67 76.14 68.70 46.70
C THR A 67 76.21 69.66 45.51
N SER A 68 75.65 70.86 45.63
CA SER A 68 75.81 71.95 44.66
C SER A 68 75.79 73.30 45.37
N ASN A 69 76.10 74.39 44.66
CA ASN A 69 76.12 75.72 45.27
C ASN A 69 74.76 76.07 45.85
N LEU A 70 74.71 76.45 47.12
CA LEU A 70 73.51 77.03 47.71
C LEU A 70 73.34 78.45 47.17
N ILE A 71 72.15 78.75 46.66
CA ILE A 71 71.83 80.03 46.04
C ILE A 71 70.83 80.78 46.91
N LEU A 72 71.14 82.04 47.15
CA LEU A 72 70.27 82.98 47.81
C LEU A 72 69.69 83.95 46.80
N SER A 73 68.37 83.96 46.64
CA SER A 73 67.68 84.91 45.76
C SER A 73 67.05 86.01 46.61
N ILE A 74 67.57 87.22 46.53
CA ILE A 74 67.12 88.41 47.27
C ILE A 74 66.23 89.23 46.36
N ASN A 75 64.96 89.41 46.74
CA ASN A 75 64.07 90.25 45.97
C ASN A 75 64.53 91.72 46.04
N SER A 76 64.60 92.35 44.87
CA SER A 76 64.79 93.79 44.76
C SER A 76 63.57 94.51 45.33
N ASN A 77 63.78 95.63 46.01
CA ASN A 77 62.70 96.51 46.44
C ASN A 77 62.18 97.40 45.29
N ILE A 78 62.75 97.29 44.09
CA ILE A 78 62.21 97.89 42.86
C ILE A 78 61.12 96.97 42.31
N ALA A 79 59.92 97.50 42.12
CA ALA A 79 58.78 96.73 41.60
C ALA A 79 59.10 96.15 40.21
N GLY A 80 58.90 94.83 40.05
CA GLY A 80 59.13 94.11 38.78
C GLY A 80 60.59 93.78 38.45
N ALA A 81 61.55 94.22 39.26
CA ALA A 81 62.95 93.85 39.06
C ALA A 81 63.19 92.38 39.46
N ALA A 82 64.08 91.71 38.71
CA ALA A 82 64.46 90.33 39.01
C ALA A 82 65.22 90.24 40.35
N PRO A 83 65.11 89.11 41.08
CA PRO A 83 65.88 88.90 42.30
C PRO A 83 67.38 88.87 42.03
N TYR A 84 68.18 89.44 42.93
CA TYR A 84 69.64 89.30 42.91
C TYR A 84 70.04 87.96 43.51
N THR A 85 70.96 87.25 42.87
CA THR A 85 71.43 85.94 43.34
C THR A 85 72.81 86.03 43.99
N VAL A 86 72.94 85.43 45.17
CA VAL A 86 74.21 85.25 45.89
C VAL A 86 74.50 83.76 45.94
N SER A 87 75.61 83.34 45.36
CA SER A 87 76.10 81.98 45.54
C SER A 87 76.86 81.89 46.86
N ILE A 88 76.43 80.99 47.74
CA ILE A 88 77.08 80.68 49.02
C ILE A 88 78.06 79.50 48.84
N GLY A 89 78.31 79.04 47.61
CA GLY A 89 79.25 77.94 47.34
C GLY A 89 78.74 76.57 47.82
N SER A 90 79.56 75.53 47.60
CA SER A 90 79.23 74.13 47.92
C SER A 90 80.21 73.46 48.89
N SER A 91 81.27 74.15 49.33
CA SER A 91 82.19 73.64 50.34
C SER A 91 81.46 73.38 51.67
N PRO A 92 81.87 72.39 52.47
CA PRO A 92 81.28 72.19 53.80
C PRO A 92 81.44 73.43 54.67
N TRP A 93 80.33 73.90 55.24
CA TRP A 93 80.30 75.07 56.11
C TRP A 93 80.36 74.65 57.57
N SER A 94 81.33 75.18 58.30
CA SER A 94 81.45 75.02 59.75
C SER A 94 80.65 76.11 60.46
N PHE A 95 80.18 75.81 61.68
CA PHE A 95 79.49 76.78 62.53
C PHE A 95 80.44 77.33 63.59
N SER A 96 80.32 78.62 63.94
CA SER A 96 81.07 79.25 65.03
C SER A 96 80.73 78.62 66.39
N ALA A 97 81.47 78.99 67.45
CA ALA A 97 81.19 78.53 68.82
C ALA A 97 79.72 78.81 69.23
N ASP A 98 79.21 79.97 68.85
CA ASP A 98 77.81 80.38 69.07
C ASP A 98 76.83 79.76 68.05
N GLY A 99 77.29 78.84 67.21
CA GLY A 99 76.48 78.07 66.28
C GLY A 99 76.04 78.84 65.02
N ARG A 100 76.73 79.93 64.64
CA ARG A 100 76.38 80.73 63.45
C ARG A 100 77.16 80.22 62.23
N MET A 101 76.50 80.12 61.08
CA MET A 101 77.17 79.64 59.85
C MET A 101 77.84 80.79 59.10
N ALA A 102 77.03 81.64 58.46
CA ALA A 102 77.46 82.80 57.70
C ALA A 102 76.31 83.80 57.67
N TYR A 103 76.65 85.07 57.51
CA TYR A 103 75.67 86.14 57.32
C TYR A 103 75.96 86.90 56.05
N VAL A 104 74.92 87.55 55.54
CA VAL A 104 75.03 88.44 54.41
C VAL A 104 74.56 89.81 54.85
N THR A 105 75.35 90.81 54.49
CA THR A 105 75.05 92.22 54.68
C THR A 105 74.56 92.76 53.34
N ILE A 106 73.32 93.21 53.27
CA ILE A 106 72.77 93.96 52.14
C ILE A 106 72.95 95.44 52.45
N THR A 107 73.76 96.14 51.67
CA THR A 107 73.93 97.59 51.78
C THR A 107 72.90 98.35 50.94
N SER A 108 72.31 97.71 49.92
CA SER A 108 71.18 98.25 49.15
C SER A 108 70.44 97.15 48.36
N ARG A 109 69.12 97.02 48.59
CA ARG A 109 68.23 96.15 47.79
C ARG A 109 67.99 96.69 46.37
N SER A 110 68.08 98.00 46.19
CA SER A 110 67.83 98.65 44.89
C SER A 110 69.02 98.52 43.95
N ALA A 111 70.24 98.50 44.50
CA ALA A 111 71.47 98.35 43.74
C ALA A 111 71.98 96.89 43.69
N GLY A 112 71.39 95.98 44.47
CA GLY A 112 71.84 94.59 44.54
C GLY A 112 73.23 94.40 45.15
N THR A 113 73.70 95.36 45.96
CA THR A 113 75.02 95.29 46.59
C THR A 113 74.95 94.54 47.90
N PHE A 114 75.67 93.44 47.99
CA PHE A 114 75.73 92.57 49.17
C PHE A 114 77.17 92.13 49.45
N THR A 115 77.41 91.73 50.69
CA THR A 115 78.67 91.12 51.12
C THR A 115 78.36 89.87 51.92
N LEU A 116 78.87 88.72 51.46
CA LEU A 116 78.84 87.47 52.22
C LEU A 116 80.05 87.46 53.16
N THR A 117 79.79 87.33 54.46
CA THR A 117 80.84 87.14 55.45
C THR A 117 80.76 85.72 56.00
N THR A 118 81.87 85.00 55.85
CA THR A 118 81.97 83.56 56.12
C THR A 118 82.40 83.23 57.55
N ASP A 119 82.89 84.20 58.31
CA ASP A 119 83.17 84.09 59.74
C ASP A 119 82.14 84.89 60.54
N ALA A 120 81.25 84.18 61.23
CA ALA A 120 80.19 84.76 62.05
C ALA A 120 80.56 84.83 63.55
N SER A 121 81.85 84.86 63.88
CA SER A 121 82.36 85.03 65.26
C SER A 121 81.94 86.35 65.91
N SER A 122 81.68 87.39 65.13
CA SER A 122 81.10 88.66 65.58
C SER A 122 79.94 89.09 64.68
N LEU A 123 78.93 89.77 65.25
CA LEU A 123 77.84 90.34 64.46
C LEU A 123 78.27 91.71 63.92
N PRO A 124 77.97 92.02 62.65
CA PRO A 124 78.28 93.33 62.09
C PRO A 124 77.39 94.41 62.71
N THR A 125 77.98 95.54 63.05
CA THR A 125 77.23 96.73 63.48
C THR A 125 76.49 97.30 62.26
N VAL A 126 75.16 97.48 62.38
CA VAL A 126 74.38 98.19 61.36
C VAL A 126 74.76 99.67 61.43
N THR A 127 75.56 100.13 60.47
CA THR A 127 76.10 101.51 60.45
C THR A 127 75.27 102.46 59.59
N SER A 128 74.27 101.96 58.85
CA SER A 128 73.35 102.81 58.07
C SER A 128 71.91 102.30 58.09
N ALA A 129 70.96 103.23 57.92
CA ALA A 129 69.52 102.96 57.96
C ALA A 129 69.01 102.00 56.86
N ASN A 130 69.79 101.81 55.79
CA ASN A 130 69.45 100.94 54.65
C ASN A 130 70.24 99.62 54.62
N GLN A 131 71.09 99.39 55.63
CA GLN A 131 71.88 98.19 55.74
C GLN A 131 71.09 97.11 56.47
N GLU A 132 70.86 95.99 55.82
CA GLU A 132 70.21 94.80 56.39
C GLU A 132 71.24 93.70 56.57
N VAL A 133 71.17 92.99 57.70
CA VAL A 133 72.05 91.86 57.99
C VAL A 133 71.17 90.66 58.28
N PHE A 134 71.44 89.52 57.64
CA PHE A 134 70.71 88.29 57.92
C PHE A 134 71.64 87.08 58.03
N LEU A 135 71.28 86.18 58.94
CA LEU A 135 71.96 84.91 59.12
C LEU A 135 71.32 83.84 58.23
N ILE A 136 72.13 83.02 57.56
CA ILE A 136 71.61 82.00 56.63
C ILE A 136 71.10 80.76 57.37
N ALA A 137 71.87 80.28 58.36
CA ALA A 137 71.51 79.14 59.20
C ALA A 137 72.13 79.26 60.60
N LYS A 138 71.45 78.67 61.59
CA LYS A 138 71.88 78.59 62.99
C LYS A 138 71.83 77.15 63.46
N ARG A 139 72.90 76.71 64.08
CA ARG A 139 72.93 75.48 64.87
C ARG A 139 72.39 75.74 66.27
N VAL A 140 71.46 74.88 66.71
CA VAL A 140 71.02 74.77 68.11
C VAL A 140 71.09 73.30 68.50
N GLY A 141 71.93 72.97 69.48
CA GLY A 141 72.31 71.58 69.75
C GLY A 141 72.92 70.92 68.51
N THR A 142 72.33 69.81 68.07
CA THR A 142 72.77 69.03 66.89
C THR A 142 71.93 69.30 65.63
N THR A 143 70.93 70.19 65.73
CA THR A 143 70.01 70.51 64.64
C THR A 143 70.37 71.85 64.01
N ILE A 144 70.31 71.91 62.69
CA ILE A 144 70.60 73.10 61.91
C ILE A 144 69.27 73.68 61.42
N PHE A 145 68.98 74.90 61.84
CA PHE A 145 67.79 75.64 61.48
C PHE A 145 68.12 76.64 60.38
N PHE A 146 67.34 76.60 59.30
CA PHE A 146 67.39 77.55 58.22
C PHE A 146 66.27 78.56 58.35
N ARG A 147 66.54 79.76 57.86
CA ARG A 147 65.61 80.88 57.94
C ARG A 147 64.27 80.68 57.22
N ASN A 148 64.22 79.80 56.23
CA ASN A 148 63.00 79.51 55.47
C ASN A 148 62.03 78.57 56.21
N GLY A 149 62.30 78.22 57.48
CA GLY A 149 61.38 77.44 58.31
C GLY A 149 61.71 75.94 58.37
N PHE A 150 62.91 75.55 57.95
CA PHE A 150 63.30 74.15 57.85
C PHE A 150 64.39 73.82 58.86
N ALA A 151 64.35 72.60 59.39
CA ALA A 151 65.35 72.08 60.30
C ALA A 151 65.90 70.75 59.80
N VAL A 152 67.23 70.61 59.79
CA VAL A 152 67.91 69.36 59.45
C VAL A 152 68.61 68.83 60.69
N ALA A 153 68.10 67.73 61.24
CA ALA A 153 68.70 67.03 62.38
C ALA A 153 70.01 66.34 61.97
N SER A 154 70.88 66.07 62.95
CA SER A 154 72.13 65.34 62.72
C SER A 154 71.89 63.94 62.11
N GLY A 155 72.77 63.54 61.21
CA GLY A 155 72.73 62.28 60.46
C GLY A 155 71.71 62.24 59.31
N ARG A 156 71.08 63.37 58.96
CA ARG A 156 70.03 63.43 57.93
C ARG A 156 70.48 64.19 56.69
N ALA A 157 69.95 63.75 55.55
CA ALA A 157 70.15 64.35 54.24
C ALA A 157 68.81 64.78 53.62
N VAL A 158 68.77 65.94 52.98
CA VAL A 158 67.55 66.54 52.44
C VAL A 158 67.86 67.25 51.12
N THR A 159 67.10 66.97 50.06
CA THR A 159 67.34 67.55 48.73
C THR A 159 66.42 68.74 48.47
N LEU A 160 66.98 69.87 48.01
CA LEU A 160 66.23 71.01 47.47
C LEU A 160 65.95 70.75 45.98
N SER A 161 64.68 70.69 45.58
CA SER A 161 64.30 70.58 44.16
C SER A 161 63.44 71.78 43.71
N THR A 162 63.51 72.09 42.41
CA THR A 162 62.76 73.17 41.76
C THR A 162 61.55 72.67 40.96
N ALA A 163 61.15 71.41 41.11
CA ALA A 163 60.08 70.80 40.31
C ALA A 163 58.97 70.27 41.22
N ASP A 164 57.74 70.74 41.00
CA ASP A 164 56.51 70.20 41.57
C ASP A 164 56.30 68.76 41.09
N VAL A 165 56.82 67.79 41.83
CA VAL A 165 56.55 66.37 41.60
C VAL A 165 55.80 65.85 42.81
N TYR A 166 54.47 65.71 42.66
CA TYR A 166 53.64 64.91 43.54
C TYR A 166 54.14 63.46 43.40
N GLY A 167 55.02 63.08 44.31
CA GLY A 167 55.69 61.80 44.31
C GLY A 167 54.69 60.65 44.42
N SER A 168 54.75 59.77 43.43
CA SER A 168 54.85 58.34 43.73
C SER A 168 55.94 58.18 44.80
N VAL A 169 55.52 57.92 46.04
CA VAL A 169 56.37 57.33 47.07
C VAL A 169 56.01 55.86 47.09
N GLY A 170 56.95 55.04 46.64
CA GLY A 170 56.82 53.59 46.70
C GLY A 170 56.58 53.12 48.13
N THR A 171 55.73 52.13 48.28
CA THR A 171 56.16 50.77 48.63
C THR A 171 54.99 49.83 48.35
N THR A 172 55.32 48.71 47.72
CA THR A 172 54.67 47.39 47.80
C THR A 172 53.31 47.31 48.49
N ALA A 173 52.33 46.84 47.72
CA ALA A 173 51.01 46.32 48.09
C ALA A 173 49.82 47.32 48.16
N ASN A 174 48.86 47.05 47.25
CA ASN A 174 47.42 47.24 47.43
C ASN A 174 46.90 48.68 47.48
N SER A 175 46.80 49.34 46.32
CA SER A 175 46.02 50.57 46.16
C SER A 175 44.82 50.34 45.25
N LEU A 176 43.66 50.15 45.88
CA LEU A 176 42.35 50.15 45.23
C LEU A 176 42.05 51.58 44.76
N VAL A 177 42.13 51.83 43.45
CA VAL A 177 41.82 53.14 42.86
C VAL A 177 40.30 53.38 42.96
N ARG A 178 39.88 54.26 43.88
CA ARG A 178 38.53 54.85 43.84
C ARG A 178 38.59 56.10 42.96
N THR A 179 38.03 56.03 41.76
CA THR A 179 37.88 57.21 40.88
C THR A 179 36.41 57.57 40.74
N SER A 180 36.00 58.67 41.36
CA SER A 180 34.72 59.34 41.11
C SER A 180 34.89 60.28 39.90
N GLY A 181 34.38 59.87 38.73
CA GLY A 181 34.34 60.71 37.52
C GLY A 181 33.72 59.96 36.33
N THR A 182 32.88 60.65 35.56
CA THR A 182 32.01 60.11 34.48
C THR A 182 32.72 59.77 33.15
N ASP A 183 34.04 59.90 33.07
CA ASP A 183 34.76 59.60 31.83
C ASP A 183 35.30 58.16 31.87
N GLY A 184 34.76 57.32 30.99
CA GLY A 184 35.18 55.92 30.82
C GLY A 184 36.69 55.81 30.57
N LYS A 185 37.41 55.19 31.51
CA LYS A 185 38.85 54.92 31.43
C LYS A 185 39.07 53.41 31.45
N THR A 186 39.54 52.88 30.34
CA THR A 186 39.94 51.48 30.16
C THR A 186 41.13 51.16 31.07
N ILE A 187 41.00 50.15 31.95
CA ILE A 187 42.16 49.59 32.67
C ILE A 187 42.95 48.78 31.65
N GLN A 188 44.05 49.33 31.13
CA GLN A 188 44.90 48.62 30.16
C GLN A 188 45.59 47.42 30.82
N ALA A 189 45.43 46.28 30.15
CA ALA A 189 45.79 44.95 30.60
C ALA A 189 47.27 44.78 30.97
N GLY A 190 47.52 44.01 32.03
CA GLY A 190 48.86 43.56 32.40
C GLY A 190 48.95 42.75 33.69
N THR A 191 47.94 42.77 34.57
CA THR A 191 47.90 41.91 35.78
C THR A 191 46.46 41.75 36.27
N ASN A 192 46.15 40.58 36.83
CA ASN A 192 44.81 40.14 37.27
C ASN A 192 44.09 41.18 38.14
N ILE A 193 42.84 41.50 37.81
CA ILE A 193 41.91 42.17 38.73
C ILE A 193 41.50 41.11 39.78
N THR A 194 42.07 41.18 40.97
CA THR A 194 41.65 40.34 42.10
C THR A 194 40.56 41.08 42.87
N ILE A 195 39.30 40.68 42.69
CA ILE A 195 38.18 41.13 43.51
C ILE A 195 38.18 40.22 44.75
N ASP A 196 38.62 40.75 45.90
CA ASP A 196 38.66 39.99 47.15
C ASP A 196 37.24 39.61 47.60
N ASN A 197 37.14 38.45 48.27
CA ASN A 197 36.00 37.55 48.52
C ASN A 197 34.78 38.15 49.25
N SER A 198 34.69 39.47 49.38
CA SER A 198 33.61 40.19 50.08
C SER A 198 32.98 41.33 49.27
N SER A 199 33.39 41.55 48.01
CA SER A 199 32.83 42.62 47.16
C SER A 199 31.91 42.06 46.06
N ASN A 200 30.60 42.16 46.31
CA ASN A 200 29.56 41.84 45.33
C ASN A 200 29.58 42.90 44.21
N MET A 201 29.66 42.50 42.93
CA MET A 201 29.54 43.39 41.77
C MET A 201 28.09 43.87 41.53
N GLY A 202 27.36 44.22 42.60
CA GLY A 202 25.99 44.69 42.51
C GLY A 202 25.91 46.02 41.78
N GLY A 203 25.30 46.03 40.59
CA GLY A 203 24.94 47.26 39.87
C GLY A 203 25.57 47.47 38.48
N VAL A 204 26.37 46.54 37.94
CA VAL A 204 26.84 46.65 36.55
C VAL A 204 25.73 46.29 35.56
N GLY A 205 25.39 47.23 34.67
CA GLY A 205 24.28 47.08 33.71
C GLY A 205 24.48 45.94 32.71
N SER A 206 25.73 45.64 32.32
CA SER A 206 26.15 44.50 31.50
C SER A 206 27.64 44.22 31.74
N LEU A 207 28.03 42.94 31.80
CA LEU A 207 29.43 42.50 31.94
C LEU A 207 29.89 41.85 30.63
N ALA A 208 30.95 42.37 30.01
CA ALA A 208 31.57 41.81 28.81
C ALA A 208 32.98 41.29 29.14
N ILE A 209 33.30 40.08 28.72
CA ILE A 209 34.60 39.44 28.92
C ILE A 209 35.14 39.03 27.54
N GLY A 210 36.34 39.47 27.19
CA GLY A 210 36.99 39.15 25.91
C GLY A 210 36.54 39.98 24.70
N THR A 211 35.68 40.99 24.89
CA THR A 211 35.15 41.83 23.80
C THR A 211 34.92 43.28 24.22
N ALA A 212 35.08 44.19 23.27
CA ALA A 212 34.87 45.63 23.46
C ALA A 212 33.43 46.09 23.16
N ALA A 213 32.62 45.27 22.47
CA ALA A 213 31.26 45.60 22.08
C ALA A 213 30.27 44.66 22.76
N THR A 214 29.52 45.16 23.74
CA THR A 214 28.49 44.38 24.44
C THR A 214 27.19 44.41 23.64
N ALA A 215 26.63 43.24 23.35
CA ALA A 215 25.29 43.16 22.76
C ALA A 215 24.24 43.78 23.70
N THR A 216 23.30 44.54 23.16
CA THR A 216 22.26 45.24 23.96
C THR A 216 21.28 44.31 24.65
N SER A 217 21.24 43.03 24.25
CA SER A 217 20.35 42.00 24.78
C SER A 217 20.94 41.15 25.90
N VAL A 218 22.20 41.34 26.31
CA VAL A 218 22.88 40.46 27.27
C VAL A 218 23.35 41.19 28.52
N LYS A 219 23.18 40.54 29.66
CA LYS A 219 23.76 40.99 30.94
C LYS A 219 25.16 40.43 31.18
N LEU A 220 25.51 39.34 30.51
CA LEU A 220 26.83 38.72 30.50
C LEU A 220 27.18 38.30 29.06
N GLN A 221 28.32 38.75 28.54
CA GLN A 221 28.90 38.31 27.27
C GLN A 221 30.30 37.77 27.53
N VAL A 222 30.62 36.60 26.98
CA VAL A 222 31.95 35.98 27.06
C VAL A 222 32.35 35.59 25.65
N ASP A 223 33.25 36.36 25.05
CA ASP A 223 33.79 36.10 23.71
C ASP A 223 35.19 35.50 23.86
N ALA A 224 35.39 34.26 23.42
CA ALA A 224 36.69 33.58 23.42
C ALA A 224 36.79 32.64 22.21
N THR A 225 37.97 32.53 21.59
CA THR A 225 38.20 31.65 20.43
C THR A 225 38.94 30.36 20.77
N ASP A 226 39.58 30.29 21.94
CA ASP A 226 40.42 29.18 22.40
C ASP A 226 40.04 28.66 23.80
N SER A 227 39.03 29.25 24.44
CA SER A 227 38.59 28.99 25.81
C SER A 227 37.06 29.01 25.89
N GLY A 228 36.48 28.41 26.93
CA GLY A 228 35.02 28.29 27.08
C GLY A 228 34.49 28.69 28.46
N PHE A 229 33.16 28.76 28.58
CA PHE A 229 32.50 28.94 29.86
C PHE A 229 32.29 27.60 30.56
N LEU A 230 32.80 27.47 31.80
CA LEU A 230 32.60 26.29 32.64
C LEU A 230 31.54 26.61 33.71
N PRO A 231 30.29 26.11 33.58
CA PRO A 231 29.25 26.31 34.58
C PRO A 231 29.56 25.54 35.88
N PRO A 232 28.87 25.83 37.01
CA PRO A 232 29.06 25.09 38.25
C PRO A 232 28.99 23.58 38.04
N ARG A 233 30.03 22.88 38.49
CA ARG A 233 30.17 21.43 38.33
C ARG A 233 29.89 20.73 39.64
N MET A 234 28.98 19.77 39.63
CA MET A 234 28.59 19.06 40.86
C MET A 234 28.03 17.67 40.55
N THR A 235 28.01 16.79 41.54
CA THR A 235 27.39 15.47 41.41
C THR A 235 25.87 15.55 41.44
N THR A 236 25.19 14.48 41.03
CA THR A 236 23.72 14.36 41.14
C THR A 236 23.24 14.61 42.57
N THR A 237 23.92 14.05 43.58
CA THR A 237 23.59 14.27 44.99
C THR A 237 23.75 15.73 45.42
N GLN A 238 24.81 16.41 44.97
CA GLN A 238 25.03 17.83 45.28
C GLN A 238 24.00 18.73 44.59
N ARG A 239 23.61 18.39 43.36
CA ARG A 239 22.59 19.05 42.55
C ARG A 239 21.18 18.90 43.16
N ASP A 240 20.86 17.71 43.67
CA ASP A 240 19.61 17.43 44.38
C ASP A 240 19.56 18.07 45.78
N ALA A 241 20.72 18.37 46.37
CA ALA A 241 20.84 19.10 47.64
C ALA A 241 20.66 20.62 47.49
N ILE A 242 20.52 21.15 46.27
CA ILE A 242 20.18 22.56 46.05
C ILE A 242 18.73 22.78 46.51
N ALA A 243 18.55 23.41 47.67
CA ALA A 243 17.24 23.80 48.14
C ALA A 243 16.65 24.91 47.23
N THR A 244 15.40 24.73 46.78
CA THR A 244 14.66 25.71 45.96
C THR A 244 15.45 26.23 44.74
N PRO A 245 15.86 25.38 43.79
CA PRO A 245 16.62 25.83 42.62
C PRO A 245 15.77 26.79 41.76
N ALA A 246 16.41 27.83 41.24
CA ALA A 246 15.75 28.81 40.37
C ALA A 246 15.43 28.20 39.00
N THR A 247 14.28 28.58 38.42
CA THR A 247 13.96 28.21 37.04
C THR A 247 15.02 28.75 36.08
N GLY A 248 15.55 27.88 35.21
CA GLY A 248 16.64 28.19 34.29
C GLY A 248 18.05 28.06 34.87
N LEU A 249 18.21 27.64 36.13
CA LEU A 249 19.53 27.41 36.74
C LEU A 249 20.29 26.33 35.95
N LEU A 250 21.47 26.66 35.43
CA LEU A 250 22.31 25.78 34.59
C LEU A 250 23.52 25.27 35.37
N ILE A 251 23.75 23.96 35.34
CA ILE A 251 24.90 23.28 35.99
C ILE A 251 25.48 22.21 35.06
N TYR A 252 26.71 21.76 35.32
CA TYR A 252 27.25 20.55 34.74
C TYR A 252 27.25 19.43 35.78
N ASN A 253 26.42 18.41 35.57
CA ASN A 253 26.31 17.26 36.45
C ASN A 253 27.44 16.28 36.13
N THR A 254 28.41 16.16 37.04
CA THR A 254 29.58 15.30 36.87
C THR A 254 29.27 13.81 37.02
N THR A 255 28.15 13.45 37.67
CA THR A 255 27.68 12.06 37.76
C THR A 255 26.97 11.64 36.47
N ALA A 256 26.14 12.54 35.90
CA ALA A 256 25.43 12.31 34.65
C ALA A 256 26.27 12.64 33.40
N SER A 257 27.46 13.21 33.58
CA SER A 257 28.36 13.71 32.54
C SER A 257 27.67 14.63 31.53
N ALA A 258 26.73 15.46 32.00
CA ALA A 258 25.87 16.26 31.15
C ALA A 258 25.64 17.66 31.72
N LEU A 259 25.41 18.62 30.83
CA LEU A 259 24.87 19.93 31.17
C LEU A 259 23.39 19.76 31.50
N GLU A 260 22.92 20.30 32.62
CA GLU A 260 21.53 20.22 33.08
C GLU A 260 21.02 21.61 33.47
N TYR A 261 19.71 21.83 33.35
CA TYR A 261 19.03 23.01 33.85
C TYR A 261 17.80 22.65 34.68
N TYR A 262 17.43 23.50 35.64
CA TYR A 262 16.18 23.33 36.40
C TYR A 262 15.00 23.98 35.67
N SER A 263 13.96 23.22 35.34
CA SER A 263 12.77 23.70 34.62
C SER A 263 11.80 24.54 35.45
N GLY A 264 12.06 24.68 36.76
CA GLY A 264 11.09 25.17 37.75
C GLY A 264 10.37 24.05 38.51
N THR A 265 10.43 22.82 38.00
CA THR A 265 9.86 21.63 38.66
C THR A 265 10.85 20.46 38.78
N ALA A 266 11.75 20.30 37.81
CA ALA A 266 12.73 19.21 37.79
C ALA A 266 14.03 19.61 37.10
N TRP A 267 15.10 18.83 37.33
CA TRP A 267 16.36 18.95 36.60
C TRP A 267 16.29 18.17 35.29
N LEU A 268 16.60 18.83 34.18
CA LEU A 268 16.57 18.27 32.82
C LEU A 268 17.96 18.43 32.17
N LYS A 269 18.40 17.47 31.36
CA LYS A 269 19.64 17.62 30.59
C LYS A 269 19.40 18.55 29.40
N VAL A 270 20.41 19.36 29.08
CA VAL A 270 20.40 20.22 27.88
C VAL A 270 20.49 19.38 26.60
N SER A 271 21.07 18.17 26.67
CA SER A 271 21.00 17.19 25.56
C SER A 271 19.58 16.69 25.32
N ASP A 272 18.72 16.71 26.34
CA ASP A 272 17.34 16.25 26.26
C ASP A 272 16.39 17.36 25.75
N ILE A 273 16.88 18.38 25.04
CA ILE A 273 16.01 19.37 24.39
C ILE A 273 15.21 18.67 23.27
N TYR A 274 14.01 18.24 23.65
CA TYR A 274 12.88 17.99 22.76
C TYR A 274 12.43 19.34 22.17
N GLY A 275 12.00 19.31 20.90
CA GLY A 275 11.58 20.51 20.16
C GLY A 275 10.60 21.41 20.91
N SER A 276 10.53 22.68 20.47
CA SER A 276 9.67 23.73 21.01
C SER A 276 8.30 23.22 21.51
N LEU A 277 7.96 23.54 22.76
CA LEU A 277 6.62 23.38 23.33
C LEU A 277 5.62 24.26 22.55
N GLY A 278 5.17 23.79 21.39
CA GLY A 278 4.14 24.46 20.59
C GLY A 278 4.18 24.29 19.07
N GLY A 279 5.16 23.58 18.50
CA GLY A 279 5.20 23.31 17.05
C GLY A 279 4.79 21.87 16.71
N THR A 280 3.83 21.68 15.82
CA THR A 280 3.31 20.38 15.35
C THR A 280 4.28 19.59 14.45
N ASP A 281 5.59 19.86 14.49
CA ASP A 281 6.54 19.26 13.56
C ASP A 281 7.71 18.59 14.30
N ASN A 282 7.64 17.25 14.40
CA ASN A 282 8.73 16.39 14.83
C ASN A 282 9.76 16.27 13.70
N VAL A 283 10.59 17.31 13.54
CA VAL A 283 11.70 17.25 12.58
C VAL A 283 12.86 16.49 13.21
N LEU A 284 12.93 15.21 12.81
CA LEU A 284 14.12 14.38 12.69
C LEU A 284 14.66 13.73 13.98
N VAL A 285 14.41 12.42 14.10
CA VAL A 285 15.15 11.52 14.99
C VAL A 285 16.63 11.57 14.61
N ARG A 286 17.47 12.19 15.44
CA ARG A 286 18.91 11.95 15.44
C ARG A 286 19.35 11.55 16.84
N SER A 287 19.94 10.37 16.89
CA SER A 287 20.34 9.56 18.04
C SER A 287 21.53 10.15 18.81
N ASP A 288 21.48 10.06 20.15
CA ASP A 288 22.64 10.17 21.03
C ASP A 288 22.83 8.88 21.88
N GLY A 289 23.92 8.16 21.61
CA GLY A 289 24.58 7.24 22.55
C GLY A 289 23.83 6.01 23.06
N THR A 290 23.97 4.91 22.31
CA THR A 290 23.91 3.49 22.75
C THR A 290 22.56 2.99 23.30
N GLY A 291 21.73 2.49 22.38
CA GLY A 291 20.46 1.81 22.67
C GLY A 291 19.27 2.63 22.18
N GLY A 292 18.77 2.31 20.98
CA GLY A 292 17.72 3.06 20.27
C GLY A 292 16.60 3.59 21.18
N LYS A 293 16.22 4.86 20.98
CA LYS A 293 15.22 5.54 21.83
C LYS A 293 13.81 5.37 21.29
N THR A 294 12.86 5.35 22.21
CA THR A 294 11.43 5.44 21.91
C THR A 294 11.07 6.83 21.39
N ILE A 295 10.20 6.91 20.39
CA ILE A 295 9.58 8.18 20.01
C ILE A 295 8.74 8.65 21.22
N GLN A 296 8.99 9.87 21.70
CA GLN A 296 8.46 10.38 22.97
C GLN A 296 6.94 10.13 23.10
N GLY A 297 6.52 9.50 24.20
CA GLY A 297 5.12 9.16 24.46
C GLY A 297 4.59 7.91 23.75
N THR A 298 5.43 7.17 23.02
CA THR A 298 5.06 5.90 22.36
C THR A 298 6.02 4.78 22.75
N THR A 299 5.62 3.53 22.49
CA THR A 299 6.53 2.36 22.59
C THR A 299 7.35 2.12 21.33
N ILE A 300 7.15 2.92 20.27
CA ILE A 300 7.81 2.77 18.97
C ILE A 300 9.29 3.12 19.12
N THR A 301 10.18 2.19 18.79
CA THR A 301 11.64 2.35 18.85
C THR A 301 12.20 2.46 17.43
N ILE A 302 13.07 3.43 17.14
CA ILE A 302 13.91 3.39 15.93
C ILE A 302 15.31 2.96 16.38
N ASP A 303 15.79 1.81 15.89
CA ASP A 303 17.10 1.28 16.24
C ASP A 303 18.23 1.93 15.42
N ASP A 304 19.49 1.64 15.79
CA ASP A 304 20.68 2.18 15.12
C ASP A 304 20.86 1.65 13.68
N SER A 305 20.07 0.65 13.27
CA SER A 305 19.98 0.15 11.89
C SER A 305 18.82 0.78 11.09
N MET A 306 18.20 1.85 11.63
CA MET A 306 17.01 2.52 11.10
C MET A 306 15.76 1.62 11.05
N ASN A 307 15.71 0.53 11.80
CA ASN A 307 14.50 -0.28 11.89
C ASN A 307 13.51 0.34 12.86
N VAL A 308 12.24 0.34 12.49
CA VAL A 308 11.15 0.77 13.37
C VAL A 308 10.56 -0.45 14.07
N GLY A 309 10.85 -0.61 15.36
CA GLY A 309 10.33 -1.66 16.25
C GLY A 309 9.09 -1.23 17.04
N ASN A 310 8.35 -2.22 17.57
CA ASN A 310 7.16 -2.02 18.42
C ASN A 310 6.01 -1.22 17.79
N VAL A 311 5.86 -1.27 16.46
CA VAL A 311 4.73 -0.65 15.76
C VAL A 311 3.48 -1.52 15.92
N GLY A 312 2.47 -1.01 16.63
CA GLY A 312 1.19 -1.70 16.83
C GLY A 312 0.43 -1.91 15.52
N SER A 313 0.25 -0.84 14.75
CA SER A 313 -0.31 -0.79 13.39
C SER A 313 0.10 0.54 12.76
N MET A 314 0.51 0.54 11.49
CA MET A 314 0.90 1.74 10.74
C MET A 314 -0.14 2.03 9.65
N ALA A 315 -0.67 3.25 9.60
CA ALA A 315 -1.58 3.72 8.56
C ALA A 315 -0.94 4.87 7.77
N ILE A 316 -1.07 4.84 6.46
CA ILE A 316 -0.60 5.91 5.56
C ILE A 316 -1.82 6.37 4.74
N GLY A 317 -2.23 7.63 4.91
CA GLY A 317 -3.39 8.20 4.21
C GLY A 317 -4.77 7.79 4.77
N ALA A 318 -4.83 6.85 5.71
CA ALA A 318 -6.07 6.43 6.36
C ALA A 318 -6.42 7.33 7.56
N ALA A 319 -7.71 7.68 7.71
CA ALA A 319 -8.21 8.43 8.87
C ALA A 319 -8.30 7.58 10.17
N ALA A 320 -8.38 6.26 10.03
CA ALA A 320 -8.35 5.29 11.12
C ALA A 320 -7.76 3.97 10.65
N THR A 321 -6.97 3.31 11.50
CA THR A 321 -6.38 2.00 11.22
C THR A 321 -7.39 0.89 11.50
N ALA A 322 -7.57 -0.03 10.56
CA ALA A 322 -8.35 -1.24 10.79
C ALA A 322 -7.71 -2.12 11.88
N THR A 323 -8.52 -2.84 12.66
CA THR A 323 -8.01 -3.65 13.79
C THR A 323 -7.23 -4.89 13.36
N SER A 324 -7.32 -5.29 12.09
CA SER A 324 -6.69 -6.50 11.53
C SER A 324 -5.40 -6.25 10.76
N VAL A 325 -4.91 -5.00 10.68
CA VAL A 325 -3.76 -4.65 9.83
C VAL A 325 -2.59 -4.12 10.63
N LYS A 326 -1.39 -4.58 10.27
CA LYS A 326 -0.13 -4.01 10.77
C LYS A 326 0.38 -2.87 9.89
N LEU A 327 0.00 -2.86 8.61
CA LEU A 327 0.26 -1.79 7.65
C LEU A 327 -1.01 -1.56 6.81
N GLN A 328 -1.50 -0.32 6.77
CA GLN A 328 -2.62 0.15 5.96
C GLN A 328 -2.15 1.32 5.09
N VAL A 329 -2.53 1.32 3.81
CA VAL A 329 -2.24 2.41 2.88
C VAL A 329 -3.55 2.74 2.16
N ASP A 330 -4.14 3.88 2.49
CA ASP A 330 -5.38 4.38 1.88
C ASP A 330 -5.03 5.57 0.98
N SER A 331 -5.31 5.47 -0.32
CA SER A 331 -5.17 6.56 -1.28
C SER A 331 -6.15 6.36 -2.44
N THR A 332 -6.69 7.45 -2.98
CA THR A 332 -7.57 7.45 -4.15
C THR A 332 -6.85 7.85 -5.45
N ASP A 333 -5.61 8.34 -5.36
CA ASP A 333 -4.86 8.92 -6.47
C ASP A 333 -3.41 8.41 -6.59
N SER A 334 -2.95 7.62 -5.62
CA SER A 334 -1.59 7.08 -5.53
C SER A 334 -1.61 5.58 -5.18
N GLY A 335 -0.57 4.85 -5.57
CA GLY A 335 -0.46 3.39 -5.38
C GLY A 335 0.77 2.96 -4.58
N PHE A 336 0.83 1.66 -4.24
CA PHE A 336 2.00 1.04 -3.61
C PHE A 336 2.95 0.46 -4.68
N LEU A 337 4.21 0.88 -4.67
CA LEU A 337 5.28 0.29 -5.48
C LEU A 337 6.18 -0.59 -4.59
N PRO A 338 6.12 -1.93 -4.72
CA PRO A 338 7.05 -2.82 -4.01
C PRO A 338 8.48 -2.67 -4.57
N PRO A 339 9.52 -3.17 -3.88
CA PRO A 339 10.90 -3.12 -4.35
C PRO A 339 11.04 -3.59 -5.80
N ARG A 340 11.66 -2.76 -6.65
CA ARG A 340 11.78 -3.01 -8.09
C ARG A 340 13.18 -3.46 -8.42
N MET A 341 13.31 -4.58 -9.12
CA MET A 341 14.61 -5.12 -9.50
C MET A 341 14.52 -6.03 -10.72
N THR A 342 15.65 -6.30 -11.37
CA THR A 342 15.74 -7.27 -12.47
C THR A 342 15.66 -8.71 -11.98
N GLN A 343 15.39 -9.67 -12.88
CA GLN A 343 15.41 -11.10 -12.60
C GLN A 343 16.72 -11.52 -11.88
N ALA A 344 17.87 -11.10 -12.41
CA ALA A 344 19.18 -11.42 -11.85
C ALA A 344 19.38 -10.85 -10.44
N GLN A 345 18.93 -9.62 -10.20
CA GLN A 345 19.01 -9.00 -8.86
C GLN A 345 18.10 -9.68 -7.84
N ARG A 346 16.90 -10.12 -8.25
CA ARG A 346 16.01 -10.91 -7.38
C ARG A 346 16.60 -12.29 -7.06
N ASP A 347 17.18 -12.97 -8.04
CA ASP A 347 17.82 -14.28 -7.81
C ASP A 347 19.09 -14.17 -6.96
N ALA A 348 19.73 -13.00 -6.95
CA ALA A 348 20.86 -12.70 -6.07
C ALA A 348 20.46 -12.39 -4.62
N ILE A 349 19.15 -12.33 -4.28
CA ILE A 349 18.71 -12.20 -2.89
C ILE A 349 19.05 -13.51 -2.18
N ALA A 350 20.08 -13.46 -1.33
CA ALA A 350 20.45 -14.58 -0.48
C ALA A 350 19.35 -14.83 0.58
N THR A 351 18.95 -16.09 0.74
CA THR A 351 17.97 -16.53 1.77
C THR A 351 16.69 -15.66 1.83
N PRO A 352 15.92 -15.56 0.73
CA PRO A 352 14.70 -14.75 0.73
C PRO A 352 13.68 -15.30 1.72
N ALA A 353 13.01 -14.41 2.46
CA ALA A 353 11.98 -14.79 3.41
C ALA A 353 10.72 -15.31 2.69
N THR A 354 10.03 -16.27 3.29
CA THR A 354 8.72 -16.72 2.79
C THR A 354 7.73 -15.55 2.80
N GLY A 355 7.04 -15.33 1.68
CA GLY A 355 6.12 -14.21 1.48
C GLY A 355 6.78 -12.91 1.04
N LEU A 356 8.08 -12.88 0.75
CA LEU A 356 8.75 -11.70 0.20
C LEU A 356 8.18 -11.36 -1.18
N VAL A 357 7.77 -10.10 -1.41
CA VAL A 357 7.17 -9.62 -2.66
C VAL A 357 8.06 -8.55 -3.30
N VAL A 358 8.31 -8.67 -4.61
CA VAL A 358 9.05 -7.68 -5.41
C VAL A 358 8.35 -7.43 -6.74
N TYR A 359 8.59 -6.28 -7.37
CA TYR A 359 8.24 -6.07 -8.78
C TYR A 359 9.45 -6.34 -9.65
N ASN A 360 9.39 -7.38 -10.48
CA ASN A 360 10.46 -7.75 -11.36
C ASN A 360 10.37 -6.95 -12.68
N THR A 361 11.35 -6.10 -12.91
CA THR A 361 11.40 -5.20 -14.08
C THR A 361 11.86 -5.90 -15.36
N THR A 362 12.35 -7.15 -15.27
CA THR A 362 12.68 -7.96 -16.45
C THR A 362 11.43 -8.61 -17.04
N ASN A 363 10.53 -9.12 -16.20
CA ASN A 363 9.28 -9.77 -16.64
C ASN A 363 8.03 -8.88 -16.48
N ASN A 364 8.19 -7.64 -16.00
CA ASN A 364 7.13 -6.66 -15.75
C ASN A 364 5.99 -7.20 -14.89
N SER A 365 6.31 -7.95 -13.84
CA SER A 365 5.29 -8.54 -12.98
C SER A 365 5.76 -8.68 -11.54
N VAL A 366 4.80 -8.83 -10.64
CA VAL A 366 5.04 -9.04 -9.21
C VAL A 366 5.50 -10.48 -9.01
N ASP A 367 6.66 -10.66 -8.37
CA ASP A 367 7.16 -11.95 -7.91
C ASP A 367 6.97 -12.06 -6.39
N PHE A 368 6.61 -13.25 -5.90
CA PHE A 368 6.64 -13.58 -4.48
C PHE A 368 7.45 -14.85 -4.22
N TYR A 369 8.17 -14.90 -3.11
CA TYR A 369 8.91 -16.09 -2.70
C TYR A 369 8.02 -16.99 -1.83
N ASN A 370 7.78 -18.22 -2.24
CA ASN A 370 6.91 -19.15 -1.51
C ASN A 370 7.60 -19.91 -0.36
N GLY A 371 8.86 -19.56 -0.05
CA GLY A 371 9.71 -20.27 0.91
C GLY A 371 10.69 -21.27 0.28
N THR A 372 10.51 -21.57 -1.02
CA THR A 372 11.41 -22.47 -1.77
C THR A 372 11.86 -21.87 -3.10
N THR A 373 10.94 -21.26 -3.85
CA THR A 373 11.20 -20.65 -5.16
C THR A 373 10.46 -19.33 -5.32
N TRP A 374 10.92 -18.52 -6.26
CA TRP A 374 10.21 -17.32 -6.69
C TRP A 374 9.11 -17.70 -7.69
N LEU A 375 7.91 -17.21 -7.43
CA LEU A 375 6.73 -17.38 -8.28
C LEU A 375 6.27 -16.00 -8.75
N ASN A 376 5.94 -15.88 -10.03
CA ASN A 376 5.40 -14.65 -10.59
C ASN A 376 3.85 -14.64 -10.53
N VAL A 377 3.21 -13.48 -10.41
CA VAL A 377 1.73 -13.36 -10.44
C VAL A 377 1.13 -13.84 -11.78
N SER A 378 1.90 -13.84 -12.87
CA SER A 378 1.53 -14.48 -14.15
C SER A 378 1.51 -16.01 -14.08
N GLN A 379 2.27 -16.59 -13.14
CA GLN A 379 2.28 -18.03 -12.83
C GLN A 379 1.23 -18.39 -11.77
N LEU A 380 0.63 -17.40 -11.10
CA LEU A 380 -0.57 -17.53 -10.27
C LEU A 380 -1.87 -17.43 -11.08
N LYS A 381 -1.83 -17.78 -12.38
CA LYS A 381 -3.06 -18.24 -13.04
C LYS A 381 -3.34 -19.64 -12.49
N ASP A 382 -4.29 -19.71 -11.57
CA ASP A 382 -4.78 -20.92 -10.92
C ASP A 382 -5.60 -21.79 -11.88
N SER A 383 -5.07 -22.07 -13.07
CA SER A 383 -5.78 -22.87 -14.06
C SER A 383 -4.81 -23.66 -14.91
N SER A 384 -4.92 -24.97 -14.75
CA SER A 384 -4.47 -26.05 -15.61
C SER A 384 -4.85 -25.92 -17.10
N TYR A 385 -5.30 -24.74 -17.56
CA TYR A 385 -5.92 -24.44 -18.84
C TYR A 385 -5.48 -23.09 -19.45
N GLU A 386 -4.46 -22.39 -18.91
CA GLU A 386 -4.00 -21.11 -19.49
C GLU A 386 -3.62 -21.30 -20.97
N LEU A 387 -4.29 -20.55 -21.83
CA LEU A 387 -4.03 -20.46 -23.27
C LEU A 387 -4.43 -19.05 -23.71
N SER A 388 -3.46 -18.15 -23.87
CA SER A 388 -3.72 -16.73 -24.12
C SER A 388 -2.90 -16.17 -25.27
N ASN A 389 -3.42 -15.06 -25.82
CA ASN A 389 -2.91 -14.40 -27.03
C ASN A 389 -2.78 -15.31 -28.26
N VAL A 390 -3.52 -16.41 -28.36
CA VAL A 390 -3.40 -17.36 -29.47
C VAL A 390 -4.53 -17.22 -30.50
N THR A 391 -4.21 -17.45 -31.76
CA THR A 391 -5.13 -17.90 -32.80
C THR A 391 -4.46 -18.93 -33.72
N ILE A 392 -5.22 -19.57 -34.62
CA ILE A 392 -4.69 -20.49 -35.63
C ILE A 392 -5.06 -19.98 -37.02
N ALA A 393 -4.10 -20.01 -37.93
CA ALA A 393 -4.29 -19.68 -39.34
C ALA A 393 -4.01 -20.93 -40.19
N PRO A 394 -5.04 -21.67 -40.61
CA PRO A 394 -4.86 -22.74 -41.58
C PRO A 394 -4.74 -22.16 -43.00
N SER A 395 -3.89 -22.77 -43.82
CA SER A 395 -3.71 -22.44 -45.23
C SER A 395 -3.48 -23.71 -46.03
N VAL A 396 -3.94 -23.75 -47.28
CA VAL A 396 -3.67 -24.86 -48.19
C VAL A 396 -2.77 -24.43 -49.34
N GLY A 397 -1.81 -25.28 -49.70
CA GLY A 397 -0.93 -25.09 -50.84
C GLY A 397 -0.48 -26.44 -51.36
N SER A 398 -0.52 -26.65 -52.67
CA SER A 398 -0.14 -27.93 -53.30
C SER A 398 -0.82 -29.16 -52.67
N ASN A 399 -2.12 -29.07 -52.36
CA ASN A 399 -2.92 -30.12 -51.70
C ASN A 399 -2.42 -30.53 -50.31
N ALA A 400 -1.61 -29.70 -49.64
CA ALA A 400 -1.18 -29.88 -48.26
C ALA A 400 -1.81 -28.82 -47.35
N LEU A 401 -2.23 -29.22 -46.15
CA LEU A 401 -2.78 -28.31 -45.13
C LEU A 401 -1.67 -27.86 -44.18
N THR A 402 -1.35 -26.57 -44.17
CA THR A 402 -0.47 -25.97 -43.17
C THR A 402 -1.30 -25.33 -42.08
N VAL A 403 -1.04 -25.69 -40.83
CA VAL A 403 -1.63 -25.09 -39.63
C VAL A 403 -0.57 -24.24 -38.95
N ALA A 404 -0.76 -22.92 -38.91
CA ALA A 404 0.17 -21.99 -38.25
C ALA A 404 -0.42 -21.44 -36.94
N LEU A 405 0.41 -21.45 -35.89
CA LEU A 405 0.13 -20.73 -34.65
C LEU A 405 0.37 -19.24 -34.86
N LYS A 406 -0.58 -18.41 -34.47
CA LYS A 406 -0.53 -16.95 -34.59
C LYS A 406 -0.90 -16.29 -33.27
N THR A 407 -0.56 -15.02 -33.10
CA THR A 407 -1.06 -14.21 -31.99
C THR A 407 -2.50 -13.78 -32.26
N LYS A 408 -3.26 -13.30 -31.27
CA LYS A 408 -4.65 -12.84 -31.50
C LYS A 408 -4.75 -11.74 -32.56
N ALA A 409 -3.69 -10.95 -32.74
CA ALA A 409 -3.56 -9.95 -33.79
C ALA A 409 -3.21 -10.53 -35.17
N ASN A 410 -3.24 -11.87 -35.32
CA ASN A 410 -2.89 -12.61 -36.53
C ASN A 410 -1.41 -12.46 -36.96
N ALA A 411 -0.51 -12.14 -36.02
CA ALA A 411 0.93 -12.04 -36.24
C ALA A 411 1.66 -13.35 -35.85
N ASN A 412 2.93 -13.51 -36.25
CA ASN A 412 3.76 -14.58 -35.69
C ASN A 412 4.13 -14.26 -34.24
N PRO A 413 4.14 -15.23 -33.32
CA PRO A 413 4.59 -15.00 -31.95
C PRO A 413 6.03 -14.48 -31.91
N SER A 414 6.30 -13.54 -31.00
CA SER A 414 7.61 -12.90 -30.81
C SER A 414 7.91 -12.68 -29.33
N ALA A 415 9.14 -12.27 -28.98
CA ALA A 415 9.48 -11.96 -27.59
C ALA A 415 8.66 -10.78 -27.02
N SER A 416 8.23 -9.85 -27.87
CA SER A 416 7.40 -8.69 -27.50
C SER A 416 5.90 -8.96 -27.56
N ASP A 417 5.46 -10.02 -28.28
CA ASP A 417 4.07 -10.44 -28.43
C ASP A 417 3.98 -11.98 -28.39
N PRO A 418 4.19 -12.60 -27.21
CA PRO A 418 4.24 -14.05 -27.07
C PRO A 418 2.85 -14.69 -27.00
N VAL A 419 2.76 -15.97 -27.38
CA VAL A 419 1.64 -16.84 -27.02
C VAL A 419 1.98 -17.56 -25.71
N LEU A 420 1.08 -17.51 -24.73
CA LEU A 420 1.29 -18.16 -23.44
C LEU A 420 0.42 -19.41 -23.32
N VAL A 421 1.01 -20.50 -22.84
CA VAL A 421 0.33 -21.79 -22.69
C VAL A 421 0.79 -22.51 -21.43
N GLY A 422 -0.16 -23.01 -20.63
CA GLY A 422 0.12 -23.90 -19.51
C GLY A 422 0.13 -25.37 -19.94
N PHE A 423 0.97 -26.20 -19.32
CA PHE A 423 1.01 -27.66 -19.47
C PHE A 423 0.98 -28.34 -18.11
N ARG A 424 0.46 -29.58 -18.04
CA ARG A 424 0.72 -30.45 -16.87
C ARG A 424 2.23 -30.72 -16.76
N ASP A 425 2.75 -30.82 -15.55
CA ASP A 425 4.13 -31.29 -15.36
C ASP A 425 4.28 -32.74 -15.87
N SER A 426 5.46 -33.10 -16.39
CA SER A 426 5.73 -34.48 -16.85
C SER A 426 5.76 -35.48 -15.69
N THR A 427 5.93 -35.02 -14.45
CA THR A 427 5.94 -35.83 -13.24
C THR A 427 4.53 -35.91 -12.65
N ALA A 428 3.88 -37.07 -12.75
CA ALA A 428 2.46 -37.25 -12.40
C ALA A 428 2.10 -36.95 -10.93
N THR A 429 3.08 -36.93 -10.02
CA THR A 429 2.86 -36.79 -8.55
C THR A 429 2.93 -35.36 -8.02
N SER A 430 3.42 -34.39 -8.78
CA SER A 430 3.67 -33.03 -8.26
C SER A 430 2.40 -32.17 -8.19
N GLY A 431 1.39 -32.45 -9.01
CA GLY A 431 0.20 -31.61 -9.16
C GLY A 431 0.50 -30.20 -9.71
N LEU A 432 1.74 -29.95 -10.16
CA LEU A 432 2.20 -28.65 -10.64
C LEU A 432 1.94 -28.49 -12.15
N TYR A 433 1.81 -27.24 -12.59
CA TYR A 433 1.65 -26.86 -13.99
C TYR A 433 2.82 -25.99 -14.46
N LEU A 434 3.27 -26.20 -15.69
CA LEU A 434 4.37 -25.48 -16.32
C LEU A 434 3.83 -24.48 -17.36
N LEU A 435 4.14 -23.18 -17.19
CA LEU A 435 3.84 -22.17 -18.20
C LEU A 435 4.97 -22.10 -19.24
N ARG A 436 4.62 -22.13 -20.53
CA ARG A 436 5.54 -21.91 -21.66
C ARG A 436 5.15 -20.63 -22.39
N SER A 437 6.17 -19.84 -22.75
CA SER A 437 6.05 -18.68 -23.62
C SER A 437 6.57 -19.06 -25.01
N ILE A 438 5.71 -18.95 -26.02
CA ILE A 438 6.07 -19.18 -27.42
C ILE A 438 6.37 -17.83 -28.04
N THR A 439 7.65 -17.61 -28.35
CA THR A 439 8.19 -16.33 -28.83
C THR A 439 8.71 -16.42 -30.27
N SER A 440 8.37 -17.48 -31.00
CA SER A 440 8.75 -17.70 -32.39
C SER A 440 7.61 -18.36 -33.17
N SER A 441 7.68 -18.30 -34.50
CA SER A 441 6.68 -18.90 -35.38
C SER A 441 6.66 -20.43 -35.25
N LEU A 442 5.46 -21.00 -35.06
CA LEU A 442 5.23 -22.44 -35.11
C LEU A 442 4.21 -22.78 -36.19
N SER A 443 4.51 -23.80 -37.00
CA SER A 443 3.60 -24.34 -38.01
C SER A 443 3.80 -25.85 -38.18
N LEU A 444 2.74 -26.55 -38.58
CA LEU A 444 2.81 -27.95 -39.01
C LEU A 444 2.11 -28.10 -40.36
N THR A 445 2.76 -28.76 -41.31
CA THR A 445 2.17 -29.11 -42.61
C THR A 445 1.75 -30.57 -42.59
N VAL A 446 0.47 -30.82 -42.85
CA VAL A 446 -0.07 -32.13 -43.20
C VAL A 446 0.09 -32.29 -44.71
N SER A 447 0.97 -33.18 -45.12
CA SER A 447 1.37 -33.34 -46.51
C SER A 447 0.23 -33.88 -47.38
N SER A 448 0.30 -33.60 -48.68
CA SER A 448 -0.58 -34.23 -49.66
C SER A 448 -0.39 -35.75 -49.59
N GLY A 449 -1.49 -36.49 -49.50
CA GLY A 449 -1.53 -37.93 -49.26
C GLY A 449 -1.81 -38.30 -47.81
N SER A 450 -1.49 -37.46 -46.82
CA SER A 450 -1.73 -37.76 -45.40
C SER A 450 -3.20 -37.56 -45.05
N THR A 451 -3.89 -38.65 -44.74
CA THR A 451 -5.34 -38.64 -44.51
C THR A 451 -5.71 -38.22 -43.09
N LEU A 452 -4.80 -38.32 -42.11
CA LEU A 452 -5.07 -38.30 -40.66
C LEU A 452 -6.12 -39.34 -40.22
N GLY A 453 -6.45 -40.31 -41.07
CA GLY A 453 -7.56 -41.23 -40.87
C GLY A 453 -8.95 -40.65 -41.20
N HIS A 454 -9.02 -39.56 -41.97
CA HIS A 454 -10.28 -39.00 -42.49
C HIS A 454 -10.79 -39.82 -43.68
N ALA A 455 -12.11 -39.90 -43.83
CA ALA A 455 -12.76 -40.48 -45.00
C ALA A 455 -13.11 -39.41 -46.05
N SER A 456 -13.13 -39.80 -47.33
CA SER A 456 -13.58 -38.95 -48.43
C SER A 456 -15.05 -38.54 -48.25
N ASN A 457 -15.38 -37.30 -48.65
CA ASN A 457 -16.73 -36.71 -48.58
C ASN A 457 -17.35 -36.68 -47.18
N TYR A 458 -16.52 -36.69 -46.14
CA TYR A 458 -16.96 -36.61 -44.76
C TYR A 458 -16.40 -35.36 -44.08
N SER A 459 -17.27 -34.64 -43.37
CA SER A 459 -16.86 -33.49 -42.57
C SER A 459 -16.32 -33.97 -41.23
N ALA A 460 -15.03 -33.78 -40.98
CA ALA A 460 -14.37 -34.23 -39.76
C ALA A 460 -13.55 -33.12 -39.11
N TYR A 461 -13.39 -33.23 -37.79
CA TYR A 461 -12.57 -32.32 -37.01
C TYR A 461 -11.11 -32.73 -37.05
N ILE A 462 -10.25 -31.73 -37.09
CA ILE A 462 -8.80 -31.84 -36.85
C ILE A 462 -8.53 -31.07 -35.58
N TYR A 463 -8.08 -31.76 -34.55
CA TYR A 463 -7.70 -31.18 -33.27
C TYR A 463 -6.24 -30.77 -33.34
N VAL A 464 -5.96 -29.52 -33.01
CA VAL A 464 -4.63 -28.92 -33.02
C VAL A 464 -4.12 -28.83 -31.59
N TYR A 465 -2.99 -29.46 -31.33
CA TYR A 465 -2.32 -29.50 -30.04
C TYR A 465 -1.01 -28.72 -30.07
N LEU A 466 -0.64 -28.16 -28.93
CA LEU A 466 0.74 -27.86 -28.61
C LEU A 466 1.31 -29.02 -27.79
N VAL A 467 2.58 -29.35 -27.99
CA VAL A 467 3.28 -30.43 -27.30
C VAL A 467 4.53 -29.85 -26.67
N ASP A 468 4.66 -29.99 -25.35
CA ASP A 468 5.85 -29.52 -24.61
C ASP A 468 6.98 -30.53 -24.75
N THR A 469 8.03 -30.17 -25.48
CA THR A 469 9.18 -31.06 -25.69
C THR A 469 10.13 -31.06 -24.49
N GLY A 470 9.96 -30.13 -23.55
CA GLY A 470 10.84 -29.87 -22.40
C GLY A 470 11.88 -28.78 -22.68
N SER A 471 12.31 -28.61 -23.94
CA SER A 471 13.18 -27.51 -24.39
C SER A 471 12.44 -26.45 -25.21
N GLY A 472 11.17 -26.67 -25.52
CA GLY A 472 10.33 -25.78 -26.31
C GLY A 472 8.93 -26.36 -26.51
N VAL A 473 8.22 -25.83 -27.49
CA VAL A 473 6.85 -26.26 -27.83
C VAL A 473 6.76 -26.50 -29.33
N VAL A 474 6.09 -27.57 -29.74
CA VAL A 474 5.79 -27.89 -31.14
C VAL A 474 4.30 -28.04 -31.38
N LEU A 475 3.85 -27.88 -32.63
CA LEU A 475 2.47 -28.16 -33.03
C LEU A 475 2.29 -29.63 -33.37
N GLY A 476 1.13 -30.17 -32.99
CA GLY A 476 0.63 -31.47 -33.39
C GLY A 476 -0.82 -31.40 -33.89
N VAL A 477 -1.21 -32.32 -34.76
CA VAL A 477 -2.59 -32.46 -35.23
C VAL A 477 -3.08 -33.90 -35.08
N SER A 478 -4.37 -34.08 -34.81
CA SER A 478 -5.00 -35.40 -34.77
C SER A 478 -6.44 -35.33 -35.25
N SER A 479 -6.94 -36.43 -35.83
CA SER A 479 -8.37 -36.60 -36.13
C SER A 479 -9.21 -36.98 -34.90
N LYS A 480 -8.56 -37.27 -33.75
CA LYS A 480 -9.24 -37.61 -32.49
C LYS A 480 -8.84 -36.66 -31.36
N LEU A 481 -9.76 -36.53 -30.41
CA LEU A 481 -9.50 -35.82 -29.17
C LEU A 481 -8.64 -36.70 -28.25
N HIS A 482 -7.63 -36.12 -27.62
CA HIS A 482 -6.69 -36.79 -26.72
C HIS A 482 -6.81 -36.21 -25.32
N ASP A 483 -6.63 -37.08 -24.33
CA ASP A 483 -6.68 -36.68 -22.93
C ASP A 483 -5.42 -35.86 -22.57
N GLU A 484 -5.65 -34.62 -22.13
CA GLU A 484 -4.61 -33.71 -21.68
C GLU A 484 -4.15 -34.01 -20.24
N GLY A 485 -4.89 -34.84 -19.50
CA GLY A 485 -4.56 -35.27 -18.14
C GLY A 485 -3.44 -36.31 -18.07
N THR A 486 -3.18 -37.00 -19.19
CA THR A 486 -2.16 -38.03 -19.33
C THR A 486 -1.04 -37.59 -20.28
N LEU A 487 0.14 -38.21 -20.17
CA LEU A 487 1.24 -37.99 -21.11
C LEU A 487 0.94 -38.71 -22.42
N GLN A 488 1.19 -38.02 -23.54
CA GLN A 488 0.94 -38.56 -24.87
C GLN A 488 2.26 -38.75 -25.63
N SER A 489 2.27 -39.74 -26.53
CA SER A 489 3.33 -39.91 -27.52
C SER A 489 2.79 -39.55 -28.90
N THR A 490 3.64 -38.92 -29.72
CA THR A 490 3.29 -38.44 -31.05
C THR A 490 4.07 -39.19 -32.12
N VAL A 491 3.52 -39.25 -33.32
CA VAL A 491 4.14 -39.84 -34.50
C VAL A 491 4.64 -38.70 -35.40
N ALA A 492 5.75 -38.88 -36.09
CA ALA A 492 6.18 -37.91 -37.09
C ALA A 492 5.18 -37.87 -38.25
N GLU A 493 4.84 -36.69 -38.77
CA GLU A 493 3.98 -36.56 -39.95
C GLU A 493 4.58 -37.27 -41.17
N GLY A 494 5.91 -37.35 -41.23
CA GLY A 494 6.66 -38.27 -42.10
C GLY A 494 6.69 -37.92 -43.58
N GLY A 495 5.89 -36.94 -44.04
CA GLY A 495 5.79 -36.52 -45.43
C GLY A 495 5.09 -37.54 -46.35
N SER A 496 4.43 -37.03 -47.40
CA SER A 496 3.82 -37.76 -48.52
C SER A 496 2.95 -38.97 -48.13
N GLY A 497 1.99 -38.81 -47.22
CA GLY A 497 1.02 -39.87 -46.90
C GLY A 497 1.43 -40.83 -45.79
N ALA A 498 2.37 -40.46 -44.93
CA ALA A 498 2.74 -41.27 -43.77
C ALA A 498 1.78 -41.09 -42.56
N ALA A 499 0.96 -40.04 -42.55
CA ALA A 499 0.08 -39.71 -41.42
C ALA A 499 -1.37 -40.17 -41.62
N ASP A 500 -1.61 -41.48 -41.59
CA ASP A 500 -2.92 -42.09 -41.92
C ASP A 500 -3.69 -42.75 -40.77
N LEU A 501 -3.09 -42.88 -39.59
CA LEU A 501 -3.71 -43.56 -38.46
C LEU A 501 -4.75 -42.67 -37.76
N SER A 502 -6.00 -43.15 -37.73
CA SER A 502 -7.10 -42.52 -36.99
C SER A 502 -6.89 -42.67 -35.47
N GLY A 503 -6.17 -41.71 -34.89
CA GLY A 503 -5.94 -41.62 -33.45
C GLY A 503 -4.52 -41.29 -33.04
N ALA A 504 -3.56 -41.19 -33.96
CA ALA A 504 -2.23 -40.67 -33.61
C ALA A 504 -2.26 -39.13 -33.52
N ILE A 505 -1.43 -38.56 -32.66
CA ILE A 505 -1.07 -37.14 -32.73
C ILE A 505 0.15 -37.06 -33.64
N TYR A 506 0.04 -36.29 -34.72
CA TYR A 506 1.12 -36.09 -35.69
C TYR A 506 1.84 -34.77 -35.43
N THR A 507 3.16 -34.82 -35.26
CA THR A 507 4.04 -33.66 -35.09
C THR A 507 5.14 -33.70 -36.17
N ALA A 508 5.90 -32.61 -36.35
CA ALA A 508 7.00 -32.60 -37.34
C ALA A 508 8.06 -33.69 -37.08
N ALA A 509 8.35 -33.97 -35.80
CA ALA A 509 9.18 -35.08 -35.35
C ALA A 509 8.49 -35.77 -34.16
N ALA A 510 8.60 -37.10 -34.08
CA ALA A 510 7.96 -37.91 -33.04
C ALA A 510 8.43 -37.49 -31.63
N GLN A 511 7.50 -37.43 -30.69
CA GLN A 511 7.73 -37.10 -29.29
C GLN A 511 7.26 -38.26 -28.40
N SER A 512 7.98 -38.57 -27.32
CA SER A 512 7.58 -39.61 -26.36
C SER A 512 7.24 -39.02 -25.00
N ASN A 513 6.11 -39.46 -24.45
CA ASN A 513 5.66 -39.15 -23.09
C ASN A 513 5.71 -37.65 -22.76
N LYS A 514 5.08 -36.83 -23.61
CA LYS A 514 5.06 -35.37 -23.47
C LYS A 514 3.68 -34.88 -23.05
N ALA A 515 3.68 -33.76 -22.32
CA ALA A 515 2.45 -33.05 -21.99
C ALA A 515 1.93 -32.37 -23.26
N ILE A 516 0.61 -32.45 -23.46
CA ILE A 516 -0.07 -31.82 -24.59
C ILE A 516 -1.05 -30.75 -24.08
N ARG A 517 -1.35 -29.80 -24.95
CA ARG A 517 -2.39 -28.80 -24.75
C ARG A 517 -3.23 -28.70 -26.01
N LEU A 518 -4.52 -28.92 -25.91
CA LEU A 518 -5.45 -28.64 -27.01
C LEU A 518 -5.58 -27.12 -27.20
N VAL A 519 -5.35 -26.65 -28.43
CA VAL A 519 -5.33 -25.22 -28.77
C VAL A 519 -6.43 -24.83 -29.73
N ALA A 520 -6.72 -25.66 -30.73
CA ALA A 520 -7.74 -25.34 -31.72
C ALA A 520 -8.43 -26.60 -32.25
N ARG A 521 -9.56 -26.40 -32.94
CA ARG A 521 -10.18 -27.39 -33.80
C ARG A 521 -10.43 -26.77 -35.16
N LEU A 522 -10.24 -27.57 -36.20
CA LEU A 522 -10.50 -27.19 -37.58
C LEU A 522 -11.55 -28.16 -38.16
N LYS A 523 -12.51 -27.67 -38.94
CA LYS A 523 -13.50 -28.53 -39.62
C LYS A 523 -13.20 -28.62 -41.10
N SER A 524 -12.83 -29.80 -41.57
CA SER A 524 -12.42 -30.03 -42.96
C SER A 524 -13.28 -31.10 -43.62
N VAL A 525 -13.67 -30.85 -44.87
CA VAL A 525 -14.30 -31.83 -45.77
C VAL A 525 -13.30 -32.08 -46.90
N GLN A 526 -12.83 -33.31 -47.02
CA GLN A 526 -11.93 -33.71 -48.10
C GLN A 526 -12.73 -34.47 -49.15
N THR A 527 -12.84 -33.95 -50.38
CA THR A 527 -13.51 -34.67 -51.49
C THR A 527 -12.84 -36.01 -51.76
N THR A 528 -11.50 -36.02 -51.68
CA THR A 528 -10.66 -37.22 -51.68
C THR A 528 -9.79 -37.17 -50.43
N ALA A 529 -9.87 -38.19 -49.57
CA ALA A 529 -9.03 -38.29 -48.38
C ALA A 529 -7.53 -38.17 -48.74
N GLY A 530 -6.78 -37.41 -47.94
CA GLY A 530 -5.38 -37.08 -48.17
C GLY A 530 -5.15 -35.90 -49.12
N ILE A 531 -6.17 -35.41 -49.82
CA ILE A 531 -6.07 -34.24 -50.71
C ILE A 531 -6.67 -33.02 -50.01
N TRP A 532 -5.81 -32.18 -49.46
CA TRP A 532 -6.20 -30.97 -48.72
C TRP A 532 -6.48 -29.80 -49.68
N ALA A 533 -7.55 -29.92 -50.47
CA ALA A 533 -7.86 -29.01 -51.56
C ALA A 533 -8.42 -27.64 -51.12
N ALA A 534 -8.94 -27.53 -49.89
CA ALA A 534 -9.56 -26.31 -49.37
C ALA A 534 -9.15 -26.06 -47.93
N VAL A 535 -9.05 -24.78 -47.55
CA VAL A 535 -8.89 -24.37 -46.15
C VAL A 535 -10.08 -24.89 -45.34
N PRO A 536 -9.87 -25.40 -44.11
CA PRO A 536 -10.95 -25.81 -43.23
C PRO A 536 -12.04 -24.74 -43.10
N THR A 537 -13.28 -25.19 -43.18
CA THR A 537 -14.51 -24.36 -43.11
C THR A 537 -14.72 -23.70 -41.75
N GLU A 538 -14.05 -24.21 -40.72
CA GLU A 538 -14.02 -23.64 -39.36
C GLU A 538 -12.58 -23.70 -38.86
N ALA A 539 -12.15 -22.63 -38.18
CA ALA A 539 -10.93 -22.59 -37.40
C ALA A 539 -11.22 -21.89 -36.07
N SER A 540 -11.43 -22.68 -35.01
CA SER A 540 -11.83 -22.17 -33.69
C SER A 540 -10.75 -22.48 -32.66
N VAL A 541 -10.40 -21.49 -31.86
CA VAL A 541 -9.34 -21.53 -30.85
C VAL A 541 -9.96 -21.79 -29.48
N ARG A 542 -9.22 -22.43 -28.58
CA ARG A 542 -9.68 -22.78 -27.23
C ARG A 542 -9.67 -21.57 -26.27
N GLU A 543 -10.55 -21.43 -25.28
CA GLU A 543 -11.79 -22.18 -25.09
C GLU A 543 -12.60 -22.04 -26.36
N PHE A 544 -12.92 -23.19 -26.97
CA PHE A 544 -13.85 -23.16 -28.08
C PHE A 544 -15.02 -22.40 -27.52
N GLU A 545 -15.68 -21.56 -28.33
CA GLU A 545 -17.05 -21.26 -27.99
C GLU A 545 -17.59 -22.59 -27.52
N LYS A 546 -17.98 -22.61 -26.25
CA LYS A 546 -18.94 -23.55 -25.82
C LYS A 546 -19.98 -23.27 -26.94
N GLU A 547 -20.09 -24.17 -27.93
CA GLU A 547 -21.35 -24.86 -28.09
C GLU A 547 -21.70 -25.04 -26.65
N ARG A 548 -22.45 -24.07 -26.09
CA ARG A 548 -22.69 -24.08 -24.68
C ARG A 548 -23.19 -25.48 -24.58
N TYR A 549 -22.49 -26.32 -23.83
CA TYR A 549 -23.12 -27.47 -23.27
C TYR A 549 -24.07 -26.84 -22.22
N PHE A 550 -24.96 -25.89 -22.58
CA PHE A 550 -26.38 -26.19 -22.70
C PHE A 550 -26.41 -27.54 -23.33
N ASP A 551 -26.31 -28.55 -22.47
CA ASP A 551 -26.58 -29.95 -22.77
C ASP A 551 -26.94 -30.13 -24.25
N PRO A 552 -26.02 -30.48 -25.16
CA PRO A 552 -26.29 -30.75 -26.56
C PRO A 552 -27.32 -31.85 -26.70
N SER A 553 -27.57 -32.57 -25.62
CA SER A 553 -28.85 -33.15 -25.25
C SER A 553 -30.01 -32.31 -25.79
N ASN A 554 -30.75 -32.93 -26.69
CA ASN A 554 -32.00 -32.40 -27.16
C ASN A 554 -32.89 -32.04 -25.96
N LEU A 555 -33.41 -30.81 -25.89
CA LEU A 555 -34.29 -30.38 -24.79
C LEU A 555 -35.66 -31.09 -24.83
N VAL A 556 -36.01 -31.70 -25.98
CA VAL A 556 -37.25 -32.43 -26.19
C VAL A 556 -37.08 -33.88 -25.75
N ILE A 557 -37.75 -34.25 -24.67
CA ILE A 557 -37.89 -35.66 -24.26
C ILE A 557 -38.73 -36.40 -25.31
N ASN A 558 -38.26 -37.58 -25.70
CA ASN A 558 -38.88 -38.48 -26.68
C ASN A 558 -39.07 -37.83 -28.05
N GLY A 559 -38.12 -36.99 -28.49
CA GLY A 559 -38.17 -36.31 -29.79
C GLY A 559 -38.01 -37.24 -31.01
N GLY A 560 -37.48 -38.45 -30.80
CA GLY A 560 -37.43 -39.52 -31.79
C GLY A 560 -38.68 -40.41 -31.83
N PHE A 561 -39.57 -40.30 -30.84
CA PHE A 561 -40.79 -41.11 -30.71
C PHE A 561 -40.57 -42.62 -30.48
N ASP A 562 -39.46 -42.99 -29.82
CA ASP A 562 -39.11 -44.38 -29.54
C ASP A 562 -39.94 -45.00 -28.40
N PHE A 563 -40.53 -44.17 -27.53
CA PHE A 563 -41.29 -44.61 -26.35
C PHE A 563 -42.78 -44.29 -26.43
N TRP A 564 -43.60 -45.34 -26.35
CA TRP A 564 -45.06 -45.31 -26.41
C TRP A 564 -45.64 -46.22 -25.32
N GLN A 565 -45.56 -45.79 -24.06
CA GLN A 565 -45.97 -46.66 -22.96
C GLN A 565 -47.48 -46.83 -22.84
N ARG A 566 -48.28 -45.92 -23.39
CA ARG A 566 -49.75 -45.86 -23.23
C ARG A 566 -50.48 -46.77 -24.22
N ASN A 567 -50.18 -46.61 -25.49
CA ASN A 567 -50.68 -47.38 -26.62
C ASN A 567 -49.85 -46.95 -27.84
N THR A 568 -49.93 -47.64 -28.97
CA THR A 568 -49.28 -47.25 -30.24
C THR A 568 -50.25 -46.65 -31.25
N SER A 569 -51.55 -46.54 -30.92
CA SER A 569 -52.58 -45.91 -31.76
C SER A 569 -53.70 -45.29 -30.93
N PHE A 570 -54.14 -44.09 -31.29
CA PHE A 570 -55.12 -43.29 -30.57
C PHE A 570 -56.05 -42.56 -31.52
N ALA A 571 -57.36 -42.69 -31.32
CA ALA A 571 -58.35 -41.82 -31.94
C ALA A 571 -58.30 -40.45 -31.27
N ILE A 572 -58.20 -39.38 -32.06
CA ILE A 572 -58.08 -38.01 -31.55
C ILE A 572 -59.41 -37.26 -31.66
N THR A 573 -59.72 -36.51 -30.60
CA THR A 573 -60.92 -35.67 -30.47
C THR A 573 -60.51 -34.24 -30.11
N THR A 574 -61.46 -33.42 -29.66
CA THR A 574 -61.19 -32.02 -29.26
C THR A 574 -60.42 -31.87 -27.95
N THR A 575 -60.36 -32.93 -27.13
CA THR A 575 -59.62 -32.92 -25.87
C THR A 575 -58.22 -33.48 -26.09
N TYR A 576 -57.19 -32.81 -25.57
CA TYR A 576 -55.82 -33.31 -25.64
C TYR A 576 -55.70 -34.69 -24.99
N ALA A 577 -55.23 -35.65 -25.77
CA ALA A 577 -54.87 -36.99 -25.33
C ALA A 577 -53.36 -37.18 -25.44
N TYR A 578 -52.74 -37.72 -24.39
CA TYR A 578 -51.33 -38.13 -24.43
C TYR A 578 -51.17 -39.38 -25.29
N THR A 579 -50.24 -39.35 -26.24
CA THR A 579 -50.01 -40.39 -27.24
C THR A 579 -48.65 -41.06 -27.03
N ALA A 580 -47.64 -40.67 -27.82
CA ALA A 580 -46.24 -40.95 -27.51
C ALA A 580 -45.88 -40.29 -26.17
N ASP A 581 -44.97 -40.89 -25.40
CA ASP A 581 -44.65 -40.37 -24.07
C ASP A 581 -44.19 -38.90 -24.18
N ARG A 582 -44.74 -38.02 -23.32
CA ARG A 582 -44.62 -36.55 -23.30
C ARG A 582 -45.38 -35.76 -24.37
N TRP A 583 -45.82 -36.41 -25.44
CA TRP A 583 -46.53 -35.76 -26.53
C TRP A 583 -48.04 -35.94 -26.40
N LYS A 584 -48.78 -34.90 -26.77
CA LYS A 584 -50.24 -34.95 -26.81
C LYS A 584 -50.80 -34.35 -28.07
N ALA A 585 -51.94 -34.89 -28.49
CA ALA A 585 -52.62 -34.47 -29.69
C ALA A 585 -54.09 -34.13 -29.43
N ALA A 586 -54.60 -33.16 -30.18
CA ALA A 586 -56.00 -32.76 -30.20
C ALA A 586 -56.40 -32.30 -31.60
N LEU A 587 -57.71 -32.17 -31.81
CA LEU A 587 -58.31 -31.41 -32.88
C LEU A 587 -58.89 -30.10 -32.33
N SER A 588 -58.83 -29.02 -33.10
CA SER A 588 -59.56 -27.79 -32.74
C SER A 588 -61.08 -27.96 -32.74
N SER A 589 -61.63 -28.93 -33.48
CA SER A 589 -63.05 -29.30 -33.52
C SER A 589 -63.24 -30.70 -34.15
N GLY A 590 -64.37 -31.36 -33.91
CA GLY A 590 -64.75 -32.61 -34.60
C GLY A 590 -63.96 -33.87 -34.21
N THR A 591 -64.04 -34.90 -35.08
CA THR A 591 -63.43 -36.24 -34.92
C THR A 591 -62.92 -36.76 -36.27
N GLY A 592 -62.40 -37.99 -36.33
CA GLY A 592 -61.97 -38.64 -37.58
C GLY A 592 -60.49 -38.46 -37.91
N TYR A 593 -59.67 -38.38 -36.87
CA TYR A 593 -58.21 -38.43 -36.96
C TYR A 593 -57.65 -39.47 -36.00
N THR A 594 -56.50 -40.03 -36.38
CA THR A 594 -55.77 -41.02 -35.60
C THR A 594 -54.29 -40.60 -35.48
N VAL A 595 -53.72 -40.75 -34.28
CA VAL A 595 -52.27 -40.69 -34.06
C VAL A 595 -51.74 -42.08 -33.79
N SER A 596 -50.71 -42.49 -34.50
CA SER A 596 -50.11 -43.82 -34.35
C SER A 596 -48.59 -43.80 -34.44
N GLN A 597 -47.94 -44.77 -33.80
CA GLN A 597 -46.52 -45.06 -34.00
C GLN A 597 -46.32 -45.67 -35.39
N SER A 598 -45.28 -45.22 -36.08
CA SER A 598 -44.83 -45.79 -37.35
C SER A 598 -43.36 -46.17 -37.21
N VAL A 599 -43.02 -47.40 -37.61
CA VAL A 599 -41.65 -47.93 -37.56
C VAL A 599 -41.15 -48.08 -38.98
N ARG A 600 -39.96 -47.58 -39.29
CA ARG A 600 -39.36 -47.69 -40.61
C ARG A 600 -37.94 -48.23 -40.53
N THR A 601 -37.64 -49.19 -41.39
CA THR A 601 -36.33 -49.84 -41.47
C THR A 601 -35.52 -49.44 -42.71
N ASN A 602 -36.14 -48.79 -43.70
CA ASN A 602 -35.54 -48.44 -44.99
C ASN A 602 -35.54 -46.93 -45.23
N VAL A 603 -34.87 -46.16 -44.37
CA VAL A 603 -34.80 -44.70 -44.46
C VAL A 603 -33.35 -44.26 -44.36
N THR A 604 -32.90 -43.39 -45.26
CA THR A 604 -31.50 -42.97 -45.38
C THR A 604 -31.17 -41.68 -44.63
N THR A 605 -32.20 -40.94 -44.20
CA THR A 605 -32.06 -39.56 -43.71
C THR A 605 -32.49 -39.35 -42.25
N MET A 606 -33.12 -40.36 -41.62
CA MET A 606 -33.53 -40.32 -40.22
C MET A 606 -32.50 -40.96 -39.30
N GLN A 607 -32.48 -40.50 -38.07
CA GLN A 607 -31.63 -41.07 -37.02
C GLN A 607 -32.42 -41.92 -36.02
N SER A 608 -33.71 -41.65 -35.78
CA SER A 608 -34.63 -42.59 -35.14
C SER A 608 -35.28 -43.55 -36.15
N LEU A 609 -35.59 -44.78 -35.73
CA LEU A 609 -36.33 -45.78 -36.52
C LEU A 609 -37.85 -45.65 -36.34
N THR A 610 -38.29 -44.79 -35.44
CA THR A 610 -39.71 -44.58 -35.12
C THR A 610 -40.12 -43.15 -35.45
N SER A 611 -41.42 -42.97 -35.67
CA SER A 611 -42.02 -41.66 -35.96
C SER A 611 -43.45 -41.63 -35.47
N LEU A 612 -43.96 -40.42 -35.26
CA LEU A 612 -45.36 -40.20 -34.97
C LEU A 612 -46.09 -39.87 -36.27
N ARG A 613 -47.06 -40.72 -36.63
CA ARG A 613 -48.00 -40.44 -37.72
C ARG A 613 -49.24 -39.77 -37.17
N TYR A 614 -49.63 -38.63 -37.74
CA TYR A 614 -50.92 -38.01 -37.50
C TYR A 614 -51.72 -38.03 -38.81
N GLN A 615 -52.83 -38.75 -38.80
CA GLN A 615 -53.64 -39.07 -39.97
C GLN A 615 -55.05 -38.54 -39.80
N ARG A 616 -55.56 -37.86 -40.82
CA ARG A 616 -56.99 -37.72 -41.08
C ARG A 616 -57.48 -38.93 -41.87
N ASP A 617 -58.57 -39.54 -41.42
CA ASP A 617 -59.05 -40.78 -42.01
C ASP A 617 -59.76 -40.55 -43.35
N ASN A 618 -59.67 -41.55 -44.24
CA ASN A 618 -60.35 -41.53 -45.55
C ASN A 618 -61.85 -41.22 -45.41
N GLY A 619 -62.35 -40.31 -46.24
CA GLY A 619 -63.73 -39.84 -46.24
C GLY A 619 -64.04 -38.76 -45.20
N SER A 620 -63.09 -38.37 -44.35
CA SER A 620 -63.30 -37.29 -43.38
C SER A 620 -63.32 -35.92 -44.07
N SER A 621 -64.41 -35.17 -43.89
CA SER A 621 -64.58 -33.77 -44.32
C SER A 621 -64.18 -32.75 -43.25
N SER A 622 -63.57 -33.19 -42.15
CA SER A 622 -63.12 -32.29 -41.10
C SER A 622 -62.01 -31.36 -41.62
N THR A 623 -62.20 -30.05 -41.46
CA THR A 623 -61.22 -29.01 -41.71
C THR A 623 -60.55 -28.51 -40.42
N ALA A 624 -60.77 -29.21 -39.31
CA ALA A 624 -60.20 -28.86 -38.03
C ALA A 624 -58.67 -28.89 -38.07
N ASN A 625 -58.07 -27.98 -37.30
CA ASN A 625 -56.64 -28.02 -37.03
C ASN A 625 -56.29 -29.27 -36.22
N ALA A 626 -55.45 -30.12 -36.79
CA ALA A 626 -54.78 -31.22 -36.12
C ALA A 626 -53.54 -30.67 -35.40
N GLN A 627 -53.52 -30.82 -34.09
CA GLN A 627 -52.55 -30.20 -33.19
C GLN A 627 -51.77 -31.27 -32.44
N ILE A 628 -50.45 -31.18 -32.46
CA ILE A 628 -49.59 -31.99 -31.60
C ILE A 628 -48.61 -31.09 -30.86
N GLN A 629 -48.44 -31.34 -29.56
CA GLN A 629 -47.57 -30.52 -28.73
C GLN A 629 -46.83 -31.33 -27.67
N THR A 630 -45.73 -30.73 -27.23
CA THR A 630 -45.06 -31.08 -25.98
C THR A 630 -44.89 -29.80 -25.17
N VAL A 631 -45.18 -29.89 -23.87
CA VAL A 631 -45.12 -28.77 -22.93
C VAL A 631 -44.00 -29.01 -21.94
N PHE A 632 -43.17 -28.00 -21.72
CA PHE A 632 -42.02 -28.08 -20.83
C PHE A 632 -42.40 -27.59 -19.43
N GLU A 633 -41.80 -28.20 -18.40
CA GLU A 633 -41.97 -27.74 -17.01
C GLU A 633 -41.49 -26.29 -16.90
N SER A 634 -42.13 -25.52 -16.03
CA SER A 634 -41.71 -24.14 -15.77
C SER A 634 -40.27 -24.07 -15.26
N ARG A 635 -39.86 -25.00 -14.40
CA ARG A 635 -38.48 -25.07 -13.87
C ARG A 635 -37.41 -25.20 -14.96
N ASP A 636 -37.74 -25.84 -16.08
CA ASP A 636 -36.81 -26.01 -17.20
C ASP A 636 -36.88 -24.81 -18.13
N SER A 637 -38.10 -24.35 -18.43
CA SER A 637 -38.34 -23.15 -19.25
C SER A 637 -37.65 -21.90 -18.70
N LEU A 638 -37.59 -21.74 -17.38
CA LEU A 638 -36.90 -20.63 -16.70
C LEU A 638 -35.40 -20.54 -17.05
N LYS A 639 -34.75 -21.68 -17.31
CA LYS A 639 -33.31 -21.76 -17.64
C LYS A 639 -33.00 -21.20 -19.03
N TRP A 640 -34.03 -21.03 -19.87
CA TRP A 640 -33.89 -20.65 -21.28
C TRP A 640 -34.18 -19.16 -21.53
N ARG A 641 -34.52 -18.39 -20.49
CA ARG A 641 -34.77 -16.95 -20.57
C ARG A 641 -33.57 -16.18 -21.11
N GLY A 642 -33.85 -15.17 -21.94
CA GLY A 642 -32.81 -14.30 -22.51
C GLY A 642 -31.94 -14.99 -23.56
N LEU A 643 -32.38 -16.15 -24.08
CA LEU A 643 -31.62 -16.96 -25.03
C LEU A 643 -32.49 -17.31 -26.25
N PRO A 644 -31.94 -17.36 -27.46
CA PRO A 644 -32.65 -17.93 -28.61
C PRO A 644 -32.63 -19.46 -28.54
N LEU A 645 -33.68 -20.10 -29.05
CA LEU A 645 -33.79 -21.54 -29.19
C LEU A 645 -33.89 -21.91 -30.68
N THR A 646 -33.14 -22.91 -31.10
CA THR A 646 -33.27 -23.49 -32.44
C THR A 646 -33.99 -24.82 -32.36
N ILE A 647 -34.97 -25.00 -33.23
CA ILE A 647 -35.77 -26.20 -33.37
C ILE A 647 -35.47 -26.80 -34.73
N SER A 648 -35.26 -28.11 -34.78
CA SER A 648 -35.19 -28.85 -36.03
C SER A 648 -35.98 -30.15 -35.94
N PHE A 649 -36.54 -30.60 -37.05
CA PHE A 649 -37.37 -31.80 -37.10
C PHE A 649 -37.39 -32.36 -38.50
N SER A 650 -37.61 -33.67 -38.61
CA SER A 650 -37.75 -34.39 -39.86
C SER A 650 -39.23 -34.68 -40.11
N ILE A 651 -39.71 -34.40 -41.32
CA ILE A 651 -41.11 -34.63 -41.71
C ILE A 651 -41.23 -35.31 -43.06
N LEU A 652 -42.25 -36.15 -43.19
CA LEU A 652 -42.67 -36.84 -44.40
C LEU A 652 -44.19 -36.75 -44.51
N LYS A 653 -44.74 -36.67 -45.72
CA LYS A 653 -46.19 -36.71 -45.95
C LYS A 653 -46.65 -37.91 -46.78
N GLY A 654 -47.92 -38.27 -46.63
CA GLY A 654 -48.58 -39.22 -47.50
C GLY A 654 -48.74 -38.70 -48.93
N THR A 655 -48.88 -39.61 -49.89
CA THR A 655 -49.17 -39.26 -51.30
C THR A 655 -50.53 -38.60 -51.47
N GLY A 656 -51.51 -38.92 -50.60
CA GLY A 656 -52.83 -38.31 -50.54
C GLY A 656 -52.91 -37.02 -49.69
N TRP A 657 -51.77 -36.41 -49.36
CA TRP A 657 -51.72 -35.21 -48.50
C TRP A 657 -52.45 -34.02 -49.13
N THR A 658 -53.50 -33.53 -48.47
CA THR A 658 -54.31 -32.39 -48.93
C THR A 658 -53.98 -31.03 -48.28
N PRO A 659 -53.44 -30.95 -47.04
CA PRO A 659 -53.09 -29.68 -46.43
C PRO A 659 -52.03 -28.90 -47.20
N THR A 660 -52.11 -27.57 -47.15
CA THR A 660 -51.20 -26.68 -47.90
C THR A 660 -49.88 -26.43 -47.20
N ALA A 661 -49.84 -26.55 -45.87
CA ALA A 661 -48.65 -26.36 -45.05
C ALA A 661 -48.79 -27.06 -43.69
N ILE A 662 -47.66 -27.16 -42.98
CA ILE A 662 -47.61 -27.42 -41.54
C ILE A 662 -46.91 -26.26 -40.86
N ASP A 663 -47.47 -25.77 -39.76
CA ASP A 663 -46.83 -24.77 -38.92
C ASP A 663 -46.14 -25.42 -37.74
N ALA A 664 -44.88 -25.08 -37.52
CA ALA A 664 -44.17 -25.34 -36.27
C ALA A 664 -44.05 -24.02 -35.49
N ARG A 665 -44.42 -24.03 -34.21
CA ARG A 665 -44.53 -22.84 -33.36
C ARG A 665 -43.95 -23.11 -31.98
N ILE A 666 -43.35 -22.08 -31.39
CA ILE A 666 -42.98 -22.05 -29.98
C ILE A 666 -43.88 -21.04 -29.27
N TYR A 667 -44.71 -21.55 -28.37
CA TYR A 667 -45.46 -20.72 -27.44
C TYR A 667 -44.64 -20.49 -26.18
N SER A 668 -44.76 -19.30 -25.62
CA SER A 668 -44.26 -18.94 -24.30
C SER A 668 -45.38 -18.29 -23.50
N GLY A 669 -45.30 -18.34 -22.18
CA GLY A 669 -46.25 -17.65 -21.30
C GLY A 669 -45.69 -17.44 -19.90
N THR A 670 -46.43 -16.72 -19.06
CA THR A 670 -46.08 -16.41 -17.67
C THR A 670 -46.74 -17.35 -16.66
N GLY A 671 -47.51 -18.33 -17.13
CA GLY A 671 -48.11 -19.37 -16.28
C GLY A 671 -47.11 -20.34 -15.66
N THR A 672 -47.58 -21.13 -14.71
CA THR A 672 -46.79 -22.15 -14.01
C THR A 672 -47.35 -23.54 -14.28
N ASP A 673 -46.54 -24.41 -14.91
CA ASP A 673 -46.87 -25.81 -15.19
C ASP A 673 -48.28 -26.00 -15.78
N GLN A 674 -48.72 -25.09 -16.66
CA GLN A 674 -49.99 -25.20 -17.36
C GLN A 674 -49.90 -26.26 -18.46
N SER A 675 -51.04 -26.84 -18.81
CA SER A 675 -51.08 -27.99 -19.70
C SER A 675 -51.04 -27.62 -21.18
N ASP A 676 -51.41 -26.42 -21.60
CA ASP A 676 -51.67 -26.16 -23.02
C ASP A 676 -51.01 -24.87 -23.51
N GLY A 677 -50.06 -24.98 -24.45
CA GLY A 677 -49.22 -23.88 -24.92
C GLY A 677 -49.98 -22.63 -25.39
N PRO A 678 -50.91 -22.76 -26.35
CA PRO A 678 -51.78 -21.66 -26.79
C PRO A 678 -52.60 -21.02 -25.66
N ASN A 679 -52.87 -21.76 -24.58
CA ASN A 679 -53.70 -21.33 -23.46
C ASN A 679 -52.89 -21.02 -22.18
N PHE A 680 -51.57 -20.83 -22.31
CA PHE A 680 -50.78 -20.30 -21.21
C PHE A 680 -51.26 -18.89 -20.82
N THR A 681 -51.14 -18.58 -19.53
CA THR A 681 -51.33 -17.23 -19.02
C THR A 681 -50.34 -16.31 -19.73
N GLY A 682 -50.84 -15.27 -20.41
CA GLY A 682 -50.01 -14.39 -21.23
C GLY A 682 -49.35 -15.08 -22.43
N SER A 683 -49.99 -16.10 -23.02
CA SER A 683 -49.42 -16.86 -24.14
C SER A 683 -49.04 -15.97 -25.32
N THR A 684 -47.86 -16.19 -25.87
CA THR A 684 -47.37 -15.53 -27.09
C THR A 684 -46.45 -16.46 -27.88
N ILE A 685 -46.45 -16.34 -29.20
CA ILE A 685 -45.52 -17.06 -30.08
C ILE A 685 -44.19 -16.30 -30.10
N VAL A 686 -43.09 -17.01 -29.83
CA VAL A 686 -41.72 -16.45 -29.79
C VAL A 686 -40.83 -16.93 -30.94
N GLY A 687 -41.32 -17.92 -31.69
CA GLY A 687 -40.74 -18.37 -32.95
C GLY A 687 -41.72 -19.26 -33.70
N SER A 688 -41.74 -19.16 -35.03
CA SER A 688 -42.58 -20.00 -35.86
C SER A 688 -42.03 -20.12 -37.28
N THR A 689 -42.41 -21.19 -37.97
CA THR A 689 -42.18 -21.39 -39.39
C THR A 689 -43.35 -22.15 -40.02
N SER A 690 -43.66 -21.85 -41.27
CA SER A 690 -44.68 -22.53 -42.07
C SER A 690 -43.99 -23.28 -43.20
N ILE A 691 -44.09 -24.60 -43.21
CA ILE A 691 -43.46 -25.45 -44.22
C ILE A 691 -44.51 -25.78 -45.26
N ALA A 692 -44.33 -25.24 -46.47
CA ALA A 692 -45.23 -25.49 -47.59
C ALA A 692 -45.24 -26.97 -47.97
N ALA A 693 -46.41 -27.50 -48.34
CA ALA A 693 -46.58 -28.91 -48.70
C ALA A 693 -45.67 -29.37 -49.84
N GLY A 694 -45.33 -28.47 -50.77
CA GLY A 694 -44.40 -28.75 -51.88
C GLY A 694 -42.94 -28.97 -51.45
N SER A 695 -42.56 -28.53 -50.25
CA SER A 695 -41.22 -28.75 -49.70
C SER A 695 -41.10 -30.07 -48.92
N ILE A 696 -42.22 -30.73 -48.61
CA ILE A 696 -42.25 -31.97 -47.84
C ILE A 696 -42.30 -33.15 -48.81
N SER A 697 -41.30 -34.03 -48.74
CA SER A 697 -41.27 -35.24 -49.57
C SER A 697 -42.35 -36.24 -49.17
N SER A 698 -42.75 -37.09 -50.12
CA SER A 698 -43.64 -38.24 -49.89
C SER A 698 -42.94 -39.60 -49.95
N THR A 699 -41.62 -39.61 -50.16
CA THR A 699 -40.81 -40.83 -50.27
C THR A 699 -39.81 -40.99 -49.13
N ASP A 700 -39.19 -39.89 -48.69
CA ASP A 700 -38.21 -39.88 -47.61
C ASP A 700 -38.35 -38.63 -46.73
N PHE A 701 -37.85 -38.67 -45.51
CA PHE A 701 -37.97 -37.55 -44.58
C PHE A 701 -37.15 -36.34 -45.02
N THR A 702 -37.75 -35.16 -44.89
CA THR A 702 -37.09 -33.87 -45.15
C THR A 702 -36.91 -33.14 -43.83
N ARG A 703 -35.68 -32.69 -43.55
CA ARG A 703 -35.33 -32.00 -42.31
C ARG A 703 -35.50 -30.50 -42.45
N PHE A 704 -36.19 -29.88 -41.50
CA PHE A 704 -36.39 -28.44 -41.41
C PHE A 704 -35.86 -27.90 -40.08
N SER A 705 -35.59 -26.60 -40.03
CA SER A 705 -35.26 -25.90 -38.79
C SER A 705 -35.73 -24.46 -38.79
N PHE A 706 -35.92 -23.91 -37.60
CA PHE A 706 -36.16 -22.49 -37.38
C PHE A 706 -35.65 -22.09 -36.01
N THR A 707 -35.34 -20.80 -35.85
CA THR A 707 -34.81 -20.24 -34.61
C THR A 707 -35.80 -19.22 -34.05
N THR A 708 -36.05 -19.27 -32.75
CA THR A 708 -36.88 -18.27 -32.07
C THR A 708 -36.17 -16.92 -32.01
N SER A 709 -36.93 -15.86 -31.83
CA SER A 709 -36.36 -14.64 -31.25
C SER A 709 -35.77 -14.94 -29.86
N VAL A 710 -34.93 -14.03 -29.34
CA VAL A 710 -34.44 -14.15 -27.95
C VAL A 710 -35.63 -14.21 -27.01
N LEU A 711 -35.68 -15.26 -26.19
CA LEU A 711 -36.79 -15.48 -25.28
C LEU A 711 -36.90 -14.35 -24.25
N PRO A 712 -38.10 -13.78 -24.04
CA PRO A 712 -38.27 -12.72 -23.05
C PRO A 712 -37.91 -13.16 -21.63
N SER A 713 -37.36 -12.25 -20.82
CA SER A 713 -36.89 -12.57 -19.46
C SER A 713 -38.01 -12.87 -18.47
N ASN A 714 -39.26 -12.56 -18.80
CA ASN A 714 -40.43 -12.73 -17.94
C ASN A 714 -41.23 -14.02 -18.20
N ILE A 715 -40.88 -14.85 -19.18
CA ILE A 715 -41.63 -16.08 -19.49
C ILE A 715 -41.39 -17.15 -18.42
N ASN A 716 -42.42 -17.83 -17.95
CA ASN A 716 -42.29 -18.93 -16.98
C ASN A 716 -42.44 -20.31 -17.62
N GLN A 717 -42.97 -20.40 -18.85
CA GLN A 717 -43.23 -21.69 -19.49
C GLN A 717 -43.14 -21.60 -21.02
N ILE A 718 -42.75 -22.71 -21.66
CA ILE A 718 -42.64 -22.86 -23.11
C ILE A 718 -43.34 -24.15 -23.56
N ALA A 719 -43.85 -24.14 -24.80
CA ALA A 719 -44.38 -25.33 -25.48
C ALA A 719 -43.94 -25.35 -26.95
N LEU A 720 -43.62 -26.54 -27.46
CA LEU A 720 -43.42 -26.79 -28.88
C LEU A 720 -44.70 -27.36 -29.48
N PHE A 721 -45.15 -26.77 -30.58
CA PHE A 721 -46.47 -26.98 -31.13
C PHE A 721 -46.40 -27.13 -32.65
N PHE A 722 -46.95 -28.23 -33.18
CA PHE A 722 -47.13 -28.43 -34.61
C PHE A 722 -48.62 -28.45 -34.93
N VAL A 723 -49.00 -27.78 -36.02
CA VAL A 723 -50.41 -27.69 -36.42
C VAL A 723 -50.58 -27.75 -37.93
N VAL A 724 -51.60 -28.50 -38.33
CA VAL A 724 -52.00 -28.70 -39.73
C VAL A 724 -53.49 -28.49 -39.84
N ALA A 725 -53.93 -27.66 -40.78
CA ALA A 725 -55.35 -27.49 -41.10
C ALA A 725 -55.79 -28.54 -42.13
N GLY A 726 -56.89 -29.25 -41.86
CA GLY A 726 -57.51 -30.12 -42.86
C GLY A 726 -58.10 -29.32 -44.03
N VAL A 727 -57.97 -29.84 -45.26
CA VAL A 727 -58.51 -29.20 -46.47
C VAL A 727 -59.49 -30.14 -47.17
N GLY A 728 -60.70 -29.65 -47.46
CA GLY A 728 -61.73 -30.42 -48.17
C GLY A 728 -62.07 -31.76 -47.51
N THR A 729 -62.49 -32.73 -48.32
CA THR A 729 -62.69 -34.13 -47.90
C THR A 729 -61.47 -34.96 -48.27
N ALA A 730 -60.92 -35.71 -47.31
CA ALA A 730 -59.82 -36.63 -47.56
C ALA A 730 -60.27 -37.77 -48.49
N GLY A 731 -59.79 -37.81 -49.73
CA GLY A 731 -60.14 -38.86 -50.70
C GLY A 731 -59.41 -40.20 -50.48
N THR A 732 -58.34 -40.17 -49.67
CA THR A 732 -57.62 -41.32 -49.09
C THR A 732 -57.11 -40.87 -47.70
N ASN A 733 -56.48 -41.76 -46.93
CA ASN A 733 -55.87 -41.37 -45.66
C ASN A 733 -54.84 -40.25 -45.87
N ASP A 734 -55.06 -39.13 -45.19
CA ASP A 734 -54.32 -37.88 -45.36
C ASP A 734 -53.45 -37.66 -44.11
N TRP A 735 -52.14 -37.93 -44.23
CA TRP A 735 -51.27 -38.08 -43.07
C TRP A 735 -49.88 -37.48 -43.26
N TYR A 736 -49.28 -37.10 -42.14
CA TYR A 736 -47.85 -36.80 -42.05
C TYR A 736 -47.20 -37.62 -40.94
N GLU A 737 -45.90 -37.83 -41.08
CA GLU A 737 -45.04 -38.40 -40.06
C GLU A 737 -44.01 -37.36 -39.63
N ILE A 738 -43.83 -37.19 -38.32
CA ILE A 738 -42.79 -36.36 -37.73
C ILE A 738 -41.87 -37.20 -36.85
N THR A 739 -40.58 -36.91 -36.91
CA THR A 739 -39.53 -37.52 -36.08
C THR A 739 -38.30 -36.64 -36.01
N ASP A 740 -37.25 -37.12 -35.34
CA ASP A 740 -35.99 -36.45 -35.11
C ASP A 740 -36.17 -34.99 -34.62
N VAL A 741 -37.15 -34.76 -33.75
CA VAL A 741 -37.48 -33.45 -33.21
C VAL A 741 -36.42 -33.08 -32.19
N GLN A 742 -35.69 -32.01 -32.48
CA GLN A 742 -34.59 -31.46 -31.72
C GLN A 742 -34.93 -30.04 -31.30
N MET A 743 -34.65 -29.70 -30.05
CA MET A 743 -34.60 -28.32 -29.58
C MET A 743 -33.30 -28.10 -28.85
N ASN A 744 -32.56 -27.07 -29.25
CA ASN A 744 -31.29 -26.71 -28.63
C ASN A 744 -31.22 -25.22 -28.40
N ILE A 745 -30.45 -24.82 -27.39
CA ILE A 745 -30.23 -23.41 -27.10
C ILE A 745 -29.17 -22.88 -28.05
N GLY A 746 -29.40 -21.69 -28.60
CA GLY A 746 -28.56 -21.06 -29.61
C GLY A 746 -29.31 -20.72 -30.88
N THR A 747 -28.57 -20.37 -31.92
CA THR A 747 -29.10 -19.93 -33.21
C THR A 747 -28.86 -20.91 -34.35
N ILE A 748 -28.15 -22.01 -34.07
CA ILE A 748 -27.72 -23.01 -35.04
C ILE A 748 -28.40 -24.33 -34.72
N ALA A 749 -29.02 -24.94 -35.74
CA ALA A 749 -29.57 -26.28 -35.62
C ALA A 749 -28.43 -27.30 -35.56
N ILE A 750 -28.37 -28.06 -34.48
CA ILE A 750 -27.38 -29.14 -34.32
C ILE A 750 -27.95 -30.46 -34.86
N PRO A 751 -27.09 -31.44 -35.21
CA PRO A 751 -27.53 -32.78 -35.58
C PRO A 751 -28.46 -33.38 -34.53
N TRP A 752 -29.43 -34.18 -34.98
CA TRP A 752 -30.37 -34.80 -34.06
C TRP A 752 -29.65 -35.70 -33.03
N ARG A 753 -30.21 -35.75 -31.83
CA ARG A 753 -29.90 -36.74 -30.82
C ARG A 753 -31.09 -36.92 -29.86
N PRO A 754 -31.18 -38.06 -29.16
CA PRO A 754 -32.13 -38.21 -28.05
C PRO A 754 -31.83 -37.22 -26.91
N TYR A 755 -32.81 -37.01 -26.01
CA TYR A 755 -32.63 -36.18 -24.81
C TYR A 755 -31.59 -36.81 -23.86
N GLY A 756 -31.63 -38.13 -23.68
CA GLY A 756 -30.67 -38.93 -22.94
C GLY A 756 -29.64 -39.59 -23.85
N GLN A 757 -28.41 -39.74 -23.37
CA GLN A 757 -27.34 -40.41 -24.13
C GLN A 757 -27.63 -41.88 -24.44
N THR A 758 -28.55 -42.50 -23.70
CA THR A 758 -28.97 -43.89 -23.89
C THR A 758 -30.49 -44.00 -23.84
N ASN A 759 -31.03 -45.03 -24.47
CA ASN A 759 -32.45 -45.36 -24.40
C ASN A 759 -32.95 -45.56 -22.97
N GLN A 760 -32.09 -45.96 -22.03
CA GLN A 760 -32.46 -46.12 -20.61
C GLN A 760 -32.66 -44.76 -19.93
N ILE A 761 -31.82 -43.77 -20.23
CA ILE A 761 -31.96 -42.41 -19.69
C ILE A 761 -33.18 -41.72 -20.32
N GLU A 762 -33.39 -41.90 -21.63
CA GLU A 762 -34.58 -41.40 -22.33
C GLU A 762 -35.87 -41.98 -21.73
N LEU A 763 -35.89 -43.29 -21.50
CA LEU A 763 -37.01 -43.98 -20.86
C LEU A 763 -37.22 -43.49 -19.42
N ALA A 764 -36.16 -43.30 -18.65
CA ALA A 764 -36.25 -42.76 -17.29
C ALA A 764 -36.82 -41.32 -17.30
N ALA A 765 -36.44 -40.50 -18.27
CA ALA A 765 -36.99 -39.16 -18.46
C ALA A 765 -38.48 -39.19 -18.83
N CYS A 766 -38.92 -40.14 -19.69
CA CYS A 766 -40.33 -40.39 -19.95
C CYS A 766 -41.06 -40.87 -18.68
N GLN A 767 -40.44 -41.78 -17.92
CA GLN A 767 -41.00 -42.37 -16.71
C GLN A 767 -41.16 -41.39 -15.55
N ARG A 768 -40.44 -40.26 -15.54
CA ARG A 768 -40.71 -39.12 -14.64
C ARG A 768 -42.14 -38.59 -14.78
N TYR A 769 -42.75 -38.73 -15.96
CA TYR A 769 -44.10 -38.22 -16.27
C TYR A 769 -45.12 -39.36 -16.40
N PHE A 770 -44.72 -40.51 -16.94
CA PHE A 770 -45.61 -41.66 -17.04
C PHE A 770 -44.92 -42.99 -16.84
N GLU A 771 -45.39 -43.77 -15.88
CA GLU A 771 -44.89 -45.11 -15.63
C GLU A 771 -46.03 -46.11 -15.53
N LYS A 772 -45.72 -47.36 -15.82
CA LYS A 772 -46.63 -48.49 -15.71
C LYS A 772 -45.91 -49.71 -15.14
N SER A 773 -46.66 -50.60 -14.52
CA SER A 773 -46.16 -51.89 -14.03
C SER A 773 -46.02 -52.94 -15.15
N TYR A 774 -46.74 -52.78 -16.25
CA TYR A 774 -46.64 -53.64 -17.42
C TYR A 774 -45.25 -53.60 -18.07
N ASN A 775 -44.91 -54.65 -18.82
CA ASN A 775 -43.78 -54.60 -19.74
C ASN A 775 -43.91 -53.43 -20.73
N LEU A 776 -42.78 -52.90 -21.20
CA LEU A 776 -42.73 -51.64 -21.95
C LEU A 776 -43.67 -51.64 -23.18
N THR A 777 -43.74 -52.75 -23.90
CA THR A 777 -44.57 -52.93 -25.11
C THR A 777 -46.01 -53.38 -24.83
N THR A 778 -46.34 -53.71 -23.58
CA THR A 778 -47.68 -54.20 -23.21
C THR A 778 -48.56 -53.03 -22.80
N ASN A 779 -49.65 -52.80 -23.52
CA ASN A 779 -50.58 -51.71 -23.22
C ASN A 779 -51.24 -51.87 -21.85
N PRO A 780 -51.40 -50.79 -21.06
CA PRO A 780 -52.23 -50.81 -19.86
C PRO A 780 -53.64 -51.32 -20.15
N GLY A 781 -54.19 -52.13 -19.25
CA GLY A 781 -55.48 -52.82 -19.44
C GLY A 781 -55.41 -54.12 -20.22
N THR A 782 -54.24 -54.52 -20.74
CA THR A 782 -54.05 -55.88 -21.26
C THR A 782 -54.20 -56.90 -20.12
N VAL A 783 -54.97 -57.97 -20.36
CA VAL A 783 -55.13 -59.09 -19.42
C VAL A 783 -53.81 -59.86 -19.32
N THR A 784 -53.02 -59.58 -18.28
CA THR A 784 -51.74 -60.25 -18.00
C THR A 784 -51.24 -59.98 -16.58
N GLY A 785 -50.58 -60.98 -15.99
CA GLY A 785 -49.77 -60.83 -14.78
C GLY A 785 -48.29 -60.51 -15.05
N VAL A 786 -47.87 -60.51 -16.32
CA VAL A 786 -46.47 -60.30 -16.71
C VAL A 786 -46.09 -58.83 -16.57
N GLY A 787 -44.98 -58.57 -15.87
CA GLY A 787 -44.50 -57.23 -15.53
C GLY A 787 -44.18 -57.16 -14.03
N ASN A 788 -44.46 -56.02 -13.42
CA ASN A 788 -44.34 -55.81 -11.98
C ASN A 788 -45.73 -55.80 -11.31
N GLU A 789 -46.47 -56.91 -11.47
CA GLU A 789 -47.77 -57.11 -10.82
C GLU A 789 -47.63 -57.00 -9.30
N ALA A 790 -48.51 -56.23 -8.66
CA ALA A 790 -48.57 -56.17 -7.20
C ALA A 790 -49.55 -57.23 -6.67
N ILE A 791 -49.15 -57.95 -5.63
CA ILE A 791 -49.91 -59.05 -5.03
C ILE A 791 -49.92 -58.90 -3.52
N VAL A 792 -51.07 -59.11 -2.89
CA VAL A 792 -51.19 -59.20 -1.43
C VAL A 792 -52.17 -60.30 -1.04
N GLN A 793 -51.81 -61.08 -0.03
CA GLN A 793 -52.67 -62.09 0.57
C GLN A 793 -53.06 -61.67 2.00
N VAL A 794 -54.35 -61.69 2.31
CA VAL A 794 -54.86 -61.30 3.63
C VAL A 794 -54.84 -62.52 4.56
N ILE A 795 -53.83 -62.61 5.43
CA ILE A 795 -53.64 -63.77 6.33
C ILE A 795 -54.27 -63.60 7.73
N SER A 796 -54.61 -62.37 8.13
CA SER A 796 -55.42 -62.11 9.34
C SER A 796 -56.23 -60.81 9.17
N GLY A 797 -57.35 -60.71 9.88
CA GLY A 797 -58.34 -59.63 9.70
C GLY A 797 -57.79 -58.25 10.03
N GLY A 798 -58.04 -57.29 9.14
CA GLY A 798 -57.58 -55.90 9.23
C GLY A 798 -57.20 -55.33 7.86
N PRO A 799 -57.11 -54.00 7.71
CA PRO A 799 -56.71 -53.37 6.45
C PRO A 799 -55.28 -53.79 6.08
N ARG A 800 -55.09 -54.21 4.82
CA ARG A 800 -53.76 -54.54 4.28
C ARG A 800 -53.38 -53.52 3.23
N SER A 801 -52.11 -53.11 3.27
CA SER A 801 -51.59 -52.06 2.40
C SER A 801 -50.30 -52.52 1.74
N VAL A 802 -50.19 -52.30 0.44
CA VAL A 802 -48.95 -52.51 -0.32
C VAL A 802 -48.41 -51.15 -0.74
N LYS A 803 -47.14 -50.89 -0.37
CA LYS A 803 -46.41 -49.73 -0.87
C LYS A 803 -45.70 -50.10 -2.16
N THR A 804 -45.92 -49.31 -3.19
CA THR A 804 -45.25 -49.47 -4.48
C THR A 804 -44.39 -48.25 -4.74
N ALA A 805 -43.08 -48.48 -4.89
CA ALA A 805 -42.14 -47.45 -5.31
C ALA A 805 -42.16 -47.28 -6.83
N PHE A 806 -42.03 -46.04 -7.29
CA PHE A 806 -41.81 -45.75 -8.70
C PHE A 806 -40.34 -45.97 -9.07
N LYS A 807 -40.07 -46.34 -10.33
CA LYS A 807 -38.69 -46.44 -10.85
C LYS A 807 -37.97 -45.09 -10.84
N VAL A 808 -38.72 -44.03 -11.10
CA VAL A 808 -38.23 -42.65 -11.13
C VAL A 808 -39.20 -41.76 -10.37
N SER A 809 -38.68 -40.89 -9.50
CA SER A 809 -39.49 -39.87 -8.83
C SER A 809 -40.23 -39.01 -9.86
N LYS A 810 -41.54 -38.85 -9.65
CA LYS A 810 -42.42 -38.06 -10.51
C LYS A 810 -42.17 -36.57 -10.35
N ARG A 811 -42.53 -35.79 -11.37
CA ARG A 811 -42.42 -34.33 -11.30
C ARG A 811 -43.37 -33.67 -10.28
N THR A 812 -44.47 -34.35 -9.96
CA THR A 812 -45.48 -33.99 -8.96
C THR A 812 -46.22 -35.26 -8.54
N THR A 813 -47.07 -35.17 -7.52
CA THR A 813 -47.96 -36.26 -7.12
C THR A 813 -48.77 -36.77 -8.31
N PRO A 814 -48.54 -38.01 -8.78
CA PRO A 814 -49.20 -38.52 -9.98
C PRO A 814 -50.66 -38.91 -9.71
N THR A 815 -51.45 -38.99 -10.77
CA THR A 815 -52.68 -39.79 -10.77
C THR A 815 -52.33 -41.25 -11.01
N VAL A 816 -52.70 -42.12 -10.06
CA VAL A 816 -52.47 -43.57 -10.16
C VAL A 816 -53.77 -44.26 -10.55
N THR A 817 -53.70 -45.21 -11.48
CA THR A 817 -54.85 -46.03 -11.91
C THR A 817 -54.46 -47.51 -11.86
N SER A 818 -55.27 -48.35 -11.21
CA SER A 818 -55.06 -49.80 -11.21
C SER A 818 -55.77 -50.44 -12.39
N TYR A 819 -55.35 -51.66 -12.71
CA TYR A 819 -56.01 -52.50 -13.69
C TYR A 819 -56.09 -53.93 -13.15
N SER A 820 -57.24 -54.56 -13.32
CA SER A 820 -57.40 -55.99 -13.02
C SER A 820 -56.55 -56.80 -14.00
N PRO A 821 -55.59 -57.62 -13.53
CA PRO A 821 -54.75 -58.44 -14.40
C PRO A 821 -55.54 -59.55 -15.11
N THR A 822 -56.77 -59.84 -14.67
CA THR A 822 -57.63 -60.90 -15.23
C THR A 822 -58.70 -60.38 -16.18
N THR A 823 -59.25 -59.18 -15.95
CA THR A 823 -60.32 -58.62 -16.81
C THR A 823 -59.85 -57.42 -17.63
N GLY A 824 -58.70 -56.82 -17.29
CA GLY A 824 -58.21 -55.59 -17.89
C GLY A 824 -58.93 -54.33 -17.41
N THR A 825 -59.93 -54.47 -16.53
CA THR A 825 -60.79 -53.35 -16.11
C THR A 825 -60.01 -52.30 -15.34
N SER A 826 -60.12 -51.04 -15.78
CA SER A 826 -59.49 -49.87 -15.16
C SER A 826 -60.13 -49.52 -13.82
N GLY A 827 -59.31 -49.07 -12.86
CA GLY A 827 -59.73 -48.69 -11.51
C GLY A 827 -60.05 -49.87 -10.58
N GLN A 828 -59.78 -51.10 -11.02
CA GLN A 828 -60.11 -52.31 -10.28
C GLN A 828 -58.85 -53.08 -9.83
N LEU A 829 -59.00 -53.83 -8.75
CA LEU A 829 -58.13 -54.88 -8.25
C LEU A 829 -58.82 -56.22 -8.52
N ARG A 830 -58.04 -57.27 -8.77
CA ARG A 830 -58.57 -58.63 -8.88
C ARG A 830 -58.57 -59.32 -7.52
N ASN A 831 -59.73 -59.71 -7.01
CA ASN A 831 -59.83 -60.72 -5.96
C ASN A 831 -59.80 -62.10 -6.61
N VAL A 832 -58.66 -62.77 -6.55
CA VAL A 832 -58.43 -64.06 -7.22
C VAL A 832 -59.24 -65.17 -6.57
N THR A 833 -59.40 -65.10 -5.24
CA THR A 833 -60.12 -66.10 -4.45
C THR A 833 -61.61 -66.12 -4.75
N ASP A 834 -62.25 -64.94 -4.85
CA ASP A 834 -63.68 -64.82 -5.14
C ASP A 834 -64.00 -64.65 -6.62
N THR A 835 -62.97 -64.65 -7.47
CA THR A 835 -63.08 -64.45 -8.92
C THR A 835 -63.82 -63.16 -9.31
N ALA A 836 -63.73 -62.12 -8.49
CA ALA A 836 -64.41 -60.84 -8.68
C ALA A 836 -63.42 -59.66 -8.74
N ASP A 837 -63.82 -58.60 -9.42
CA ASP A 837 -63.08 -57.33 -9.39
C ASP A 837 -63.61 -56.43 -8.26
N GLN A 838 -62.72 -55.67 -7.64
CA GLN A 838 -63.04 -54.75 -6.55
C GLN A 838 -62.36 -53.40 -6.78
N ALA A 839 -63.03 -52.30 -6.42
CA ALA A 839 -62.49 -50.96 -6.62
C ALA A 839 -61.17 -50.79 -5.84
N ALA A 840 -60.18 -50.16 -6.48
CA ALA A 840 -58.92 -49.84 -5.84
C ALA A 840 -59.05 -48.67 -4.85
N GLY A 841 -58.36 -48.77 -3.71
CA GLY A 841 -58.28 -47.72 -2.70
C GLY A 841 -56.86 -47.22 -2.54
N PHE A 842 -56.49 -46.17 -3.27
CA PHE A 842 -55.15 -45.58 -3.15
C PHE A 842 -55.07 -44.57 -2.00
N THR A 843 -54.00 -44.67 -1.21
CA THR A 843 -53.63 -43.72 -0.16
C THR A 843 -52.15 -43.34 -0.30
N ASP A 844 -51.72 -42.28 0.40
CA ASP A 844 -50.31 -41.85 0.45
C ASP A 844 -49.63 -41.74 -0.92
N ILE A 845 -50.35 -41.19 -1.92
CA ILE A 845 -49.78 -40.98 -3.24
C ILE A 845 -48.79 -39.82 -3.15
N GLY A 846 -47.51 -40.11 -3.37
CA GLY A 846 -46.43 -39.14 -3.38
C GLY A 846 -45.58 -39.24 -4.65
N GLU A 847 -44.55 -38.41 -4.76
CA GLU A 847 -43.70 -38.38 -5.96
C GLU A 847 -42.84 -39.63 -6.14
N SER A 848 -42.58 -40.41 -5.08
CA SER A 848 -41.71 -41.60 -5.13
C SER A 848 -42.46 -42.93 -5.05
N GLY A 849 -43.78 -42.90 -4.84
CA GLY A 849 -44.58 -44.11 -4.75
C GLY A 849 -46.00 -43.85 -4.28
N PHE A 850 -46.77 -44.92 -4.11
CA PHE A 850 -48.13 -44.87 -3.59
C PHE A 850 -48.41 -46.10 -2.72
N THR A 851 -49.45 -46.00 -1.90
CA THR A 851 -49.98 -47.13 -1.14
C THR A 851 -51.32 -47.55 -1.75
N ASN A 852 -51.53 -48.85 -1.93
CA ASN A 852 -52.84 -49.40 -2.24
C ASN A 852 -53.35 -50.19 -1.03
N ALA A 853 -54.51 -49.80 -0.50
CA ALA A 853 -55.14 -50.43 0.64
C ALA A 853 -56.31 -51.30 0.18
N THR A 854 -56.42 -52.49 0.77
CA THR A 854 -57.55 -53.40 0.58
C THR A 854 -58.18 -53.79 1.90
N ASN A 855 -59.51 -53.87 1.90
CA ASN A 855 -60.34 -54.35 3.01
C ASN A 855 -60.86 -55.78 2.77
N ALA A 856 -60.21 -56.54 1.87
CA ALA A 856 -60.62 -57.91 1.60
C ALA A 856 -60.53 -58.78 2.88
N GLY A 857 -61.45 -59.75 3.00
CA GLY A 857 -61.52 -60.65 4.16
C GLY A 857 -60.31 -61.58 4.30
N VAL A 858 -60.21 -62.30 5.41
CA VAL A 858 -59.15 -63.30 5.64
C VAL A 858 -59.21 -64.39 4.57
N GLY A 859 -58.04 -64.80 4.06
CA GLY A 859 -57.87 -65.81 3.02
C GLY A 859 -57.99 -65.29 1.59
N LYS A 860 -58.21 -63.99 1.38
CA LYS A 860 -58.34 -63.39 0.04
C LYS A 860 -56.98 -62.97 -0.52
N GLU A 861 -56.79 -63.20 -1.80
CA GLU A 861 -55.64 -62.72 -2.57
C GLU A 861 -56.07 -61.62 -3.54
N MET A 862 -55.42 -60.47 -3.44
CA MET A 862 -55.66 -59.30 -4.27
C MET A 862 -54.47 -59.05 -5.19
N ARG A 863 -54.74 -58.84 -6.49
CA ARG A 863 -53.72 -58.55 -7.51
C ARG A 863 -54.09 -57.35 -8.36
N TRP A 864 -53.09 -56.56 -8.76
CA TRP A 864 -53.30 -55.46 -9.70
C TRP A 864 -52.05 -55.10 -10.48
N GLN A 865 -52.29 -54.57 -11.68
CA GLN A 865 -51.34 -53.76 -12.41
C GLN A 865 -51.68 -52.29 -12.20
N TRP A 866 -50.79 -51.38 -12.56
CA TRP A 866 -51.00 -49.94 -12.36
C TRP A 866 -50.31 -49.08 -13.40
N THR A 867 -50.80 -47.86 -13.51
CA THR A 867 -50.14 -46.74 -14.20
C THR A 867 -50.09 -45.53 -13.27
N ALA A 868 -49.09 -44.67 -13.44
CA ALA A 868 -48.93 -43.42 -12.70
C ALA A 868 -48.61 -42.30 -13.69
N SER A 869 -49.46 -41.28 -13.74
CA SER A 869 -49.37 -40.15 -14.68
C SER A 869 -49.20 -38.83 -13.92
N ALA A 870 -48.09 -38.15 -14.16
CA ALA A 870 -47.75 -36.81 -13.69
C ALA A 870 -47.47 -35.91 -14.92
N GLU A 871 -48.29 -36.00 -15.96
CA GLU A 871 -48.15 -35.16 -17.16
C GLU A 871 -48.62 -33.71 -16.91
N LEU A 872 -48.23 -32.78 -17.80
CA LEU A 872 -48.54 -31.34 -17.70
C LEU A 872 -49.91 -30.94 -18.24
#